data_AF-A0A8H4AS43-F1
#
_entry.id   AF-A0A8H4AS43-F1
#
_cell.length_a   1.000
_cell.length_b   1.000
_cell.length_c   1.000
_cell.angle_alpha   90.00
_cell.angle_beta   90.00
_cell.angle_gamma   90.00
#
_symmetry.space_group_name_H-M   'P 1'
#
loop_
_entity.id
_entity.type
_entity.pdbx_description
1 polymer ?
#
loop_
_entity_poly.entity_id
_entity_poly.type
_entity_poly.pdbx_seq_one_letter_code
_entity_poly.pdbx_strand_id
1 'polypeptide(L)'
;MHGLLNNEKLSWHKDSVLRALELISISKNLELLESFPCQLVNFFENIKIDIDSNEDQKFCNICAQWLNSILNCIVKSRNKTENFACTAFSYLVVIYQIMIKYSIACVQLFKTAEEIVESLPDDIIFDAAFDIGKFKQPKLIEIFSHILKGGSIQILCEDVVSHILTKLQENTPINMDEIDETDIIDDDFHKLLLISSKFWVCILKATGSVELLNQHIYLRTVHQSIIQLAGKLLDRSIEIKMLKDILHYKDKYLLNYFSTISTILTISTNVNFTKNHIQSLRNNPFWKDVKDINLELELMSRSMKWQPNDDMKKAISYLIHIKSWNERLEDLENTLGAFRVQNLTESWVADMRNRLLKVPLTLLDLSKISNETNKHVYDFDDNCWAMIGALSYAGDFISWLQMIAEGDLRNLINGVDDKREIHEETVASLIEVKQFLKPLINDMVKLSKEGKSMITIISKFIDHVREIISKNKFLHEKISHCCKSSLALQNIYFSIVNRGEATKERIRDAVTKGSYRFYHDKNRDKCMVMLHCQDKSGKQNFYDLANLQDLQRQALLIAKQAASAFVLRIPDGNENSLEQGTKELMEFNLTANSAECILPNLETLKHDLQTWENIVQQAQEENYYLTFYTARHILTFYDYFSVKGHMNLKIHETCELLLRLGNKRAKLLPNRGDVKIDEDKMNFYEVLCKIGNKLDDMFTLRLELLRTINARLEPIVSDIVYQAEEVSLFIKRCFLASKNGFQDRLFCIAGLEFLEFELQYKLVNELRSFQETETDYYLALICCQENRIHHHILDQFSEYVRFTNGLGKNTMKNMYRELCPYVDCITSELSGQGKTEYIKNISVEDDFVAQSLLIGDNIHFDELVVKLKECKFNYNIESMHLNIVSANNPYILNAFLFEFLTLGTVTNKLDFVFLPRRVFIEVASSNNERLLNSIPIVKYLNKVHLKWDITNFIVSHEITSPIQIVSHYLDAYDNKQLDKKDISFIGKGAVRRSMDQA
;
A
#
# COMPACT_ATOMS: atom_id res chain seq x y z
N MET A 1 -35.55 9.94 -6.58
CA MET A 1 -35.22 10.20 -5.15
C MET A 1 -33.88 10.89 -4.99
N HIS A 2 -32.78 10.39 -5.59
CA HIS A 2 -31.44 11.01 -5.51
C HIS A 2 -31.42 12.49 -5.94
N GLY A 3 -32.08 12.85 -7.05
CA GLY A 3 -32.23 14.25 -7.49
C GLY A 3 -33.19 15.11 -6.65
N LEU A 4 -33.92 14.50 -5.71
CA LEU A 4 -34.85 15.19 -4.80
C LEU A 4 -34.15 15.49 -3.46
N LEU A 5 -33.31 14.57 -2.98
CA LEU A 5 -32.48 14.76 -1.78
C LEU A 5 -31.28 15.70 -2.05
N ASN A 6 -30.73 15.69 -3.27
CA ASN A 6 -29.58 16.52 -3.65
C ASN A 6 -29.96 17.88 -4.28
N ASN A 7 -31.23 18.30 -4.20
CA ASN A 7 -31.65 19.56 -4.80
C ASN A 7 -31.34 20.73 -3.85
N GLU A 8 -30.33 21.53 -4.18
CA GLU A 8 -29.92 22.72 -3.43
C GLU A 8 -31.07 23.74 -3.22
N LYS A 9 -32.08 23.73 -4.10
CA LYS A 9 -33.24 24.63 -4.00
C LYS A 9 -34.26 24.21 -2.94
N LEU A 10 -34.16 23.00 -2.38
CA LEU A 10 -35.13 22.47 -1.41
C LEU A 10 -34.82 22.79 0.05
N SER A 11 -33.72 23.49 0.35
CA SER A 11 -33.33 23.98 1.69
C SER A 11 -33.77 23.04 2.83
N TRP A 12 -33.25 21.82 2.83
CA TRP A 12 -33.66 20.80 3.78
C TRP A 12 -33.27 21.22 5.21
N HIS A 13 -34.24 21.27 6.11
CA HIS A 13 -33.96 21.45 7.53
C HIS A 13 -33.33 20.17 8.11
N LYS A 14 -32.42 20.34 9.09
CA LYS A 14 -31.67 19.27 9.76
C LYS A 14 -32.55 18.09 10.21
N ASP A 15 -33.71 18.35 10.82
CA ASP A 15 -34.68 17.32 11.24
C ASP A 15 -35.31 16.56 10.07
N SER A 16 -35.53 17.24 8.94
CA SER A 16 -36.12 16.63 7.74
C SER A 16 -35.15 15.64 7.09
N VAL A 17 -33.85 15.89 7.20
CA VAL A 17 -32.84 14.98 6.65
C VAL A 17 -32.55 13.81 7.59
N LEU A 18 -32.50 14.03 8.90
CA LEU A 18 -32.44 12.92 9.87
C LEU A 18 -33.57 11.91 9.61
N ARG A 19 -34.79 12.43 9.40
CA ARG A 19 -35.96 11.62 9.06
C ARG A 19 -35.86 10.96 7.69
N ALA A 20 -35.25 11.61 6.70
CA ALA A 20 -35.01 11.01 5.39
C ALA A 20 -33.99 9.86 5.47
N LEU A 21 -32.88 10.04 6.20
CA LEU A 21 -31.87 9.01 6.42
C LEU A 21 -32.44 7.82 7.20
N GLU A 22 -33.27 8.08 8.21
CA GLU A 22 -33.98 7.03 8.95
C GLU A 22 -34.95 6.25 8.05
N LEU A 23 -35.67 6.92 7.15
CA LEU A 23 -36.56 6.23 6.19
C LEU A 23 -35.77 5.41 5.14
N ILE A 24 -34.59 5.88 4.74
CA ILE A 24 -33.71 5.13 3.85
C ILE A 24 -33.12 3.91 4.57
N SER A 25 -32.70 4.05 5.83
CA SER A 25 -32.05 2.97 6.60
C SER A 25 -32.98 1.77 6.84
N ILE A 26 -34.29 1.96 6.86
CA ILE A 26 -35.30 0.88 7.01
C ILE A 26 -35.88 0.40 5.67
N SER A 27 -35.36 0.91 4.55
CA SER A 27 -35.86 0.54 3.23
C SER A 27 -35.61 -0.93 2.92
N LYS A 28 -36.53 -1.55 2.18
CA LYS A 28 -36.36 -2.88 1.60
C LYS A 28 -35.86 -2.83 0.15
N ASN A 29 -35.66 -1.63 -0.40
CA ASN A 29 -35.15 -1.43 -1.74
C ASN A 29 -33.61 -1.34 -1.69
N LEU A 30 -32.94 -2.33 -2.31
CA LEU A 30 -31.48 -2.43 -2.30
C LEU A 30 -30.80 -1.19 -2.91
N GLU A 31 -31.33 -0.61 -3.98
CA GLU A 31 -30.73 0.60 -4.58
C GLU A 31 -30.82 1.82 -3.67
N LEU A 32 -31.91 1.92 -2.90
CA LEU A 32 -32.06 3.01 -1.95
C LEU A 32 -31.09 2.85 -0.78
N LEU A 33 -30.94 1.62 -0.28
CA LEU A 33 -29.95 1.27 0.73
C LEU A 33 -28.53 1.50 0.21
N GLU A 34 -28.17 1.07 -1.00
CA GLU A 34 -26.86 1.30 -1.60
C GLU A 34 -26.52 2.80 -1.75
N SER A 35 -27.54 3.67 -1.90
CA SER A 35 -27.32 5.12 -1.99
C SER A 35 -27.05 5.79 -0.64
N PHE A 36 -27.34 5.12 0.48
CA PHE A 36 -27.25 5.70 1.83
C PHE A 36 -25.87 6.30 2.18
N PRO A 37 -24.72 5.65 1.89
CA PRO A 37 -23.41 6.25 2.21
C PRO A 37 -23.17 7.58 1.49
N CYS A 38 -23.54 7.67 0.21
CA CYS A 38 -23.43 8.92 -0.56
C CYS A 38 -24.37 10.01 -0.03
N GLN A 39 -25.58 9.64 0.37
CA GLN A 39 -26.54 10.57 0.98
C GLN A 39 -26.04 11.09 2.33
N LEU A 40 -25.41 10.23 3.13
CA LEU A 40 -24.84 10.59 4.42
C LEU A 40 -23.68 11.60 4.26
N VAL A 41 -22.78 11.39 3.29
CA VAL A 41 -21.69 12.34 2.99
C VAL A 41 -22.23 13.68 2.47
N ASN A 42 -23.14 13.65 1.49
CA ASN A 42 -23.76 14.86 0.95
C ASN A 42 -24.43 15.69 2.04
N PHE A 43 -25.02 15.04 3.02
CA PHE A 43 -25.68 15.72 4.11
C PHE A 43 -24.70 16.46 5.03
N PHE A 44 -23.59 15.81 5.40
CA PHE A 44 -22.56 16.46 6.22
C PHE A 44 -21.82 17.58 5.47
N GLU A 45 -21.56 17.43 4.17
CA GLU A 45 -20.82 18.41 3.37
C GLU A 45 -21.67 19.62 2.95
N ASN A 46 -22.94 19.43 2.59
CA ASN A 46 -23.78 20.51 2.09
C ASN A 46 -24.51 21.31 3.17
N ILE A 47 -24.81 20.71 4.33
CA ILE A 47 -25.65 21.35 5.36
C ILE A 47 -24.83 21.92 6.53
N LYS A 48 -23.51 21.64 6.61
CA LYS A 48 -22.60 22.13 7.67
C LYS A 48 -23.20 21.95 9.07
N ILE A 49 -23.48 20.70 9.42
CA ILE A 49 -24.18 20.39 10.67
C ILE A 49 -23.17 20.23 11.80
N ASP A 50 -23.27 21.10 12.79
CA ASP A 50 -22.70 20.85 14.12
C ASP A 50 -23.50 19.74 14.79
N ILE A 51 -22.83 18.64 15.10
CA ILE A 51 -23.43 17.44 15.70
C ILE A 51 -23.25 17.52 17.22
N ASP A 52 -24.35 17.41 17.96
CA ASP A 52 -24.29 17.27 19.42
C ASP A 52 -24.27 15.79 19.85
N SER A 53 -24.01 15.52 21.13
CA SER A 53 -23.88 14.15 21.65
C SER A 53 -25.16 13.31 21.54
N ASN A 54 -26.34 13.93 21.43
CA ASN A 54 -27.61 13.24 21.29
C ASN A 54 -27.89 12.88 19.82
N GLU A 55 -27.43 13.73 18.90
CA GLU A 55 -27.47 13.51 17.46
C GLU A 55 -26.44 12.50 16.99
N ASP A 56 -25.23 12.49 17.59
CA ASP A 56 -24.23 11.45 17.37
C ASP A 56 -24.82 10.04 17.54
N GLN A 57 -25.60 9.87 18.61
CA GLN A 57 -26.24 8.59 18.91
C GLN A 57 -27.36 8.26 17.92
N LYS A 58 -28.11 9.26 17.42
CA LYS A 58 -29.12 9.07 16.38
C LYS A 58 -28.49 8.66 15.05
N PHE A 59 -27.42 9.34 14.61
CA PHE A 59 -26.72 8.96 13.38
C PHE A 59 -26.12 7.56 13.49
N CYS A 60 -25.50 7.22 14.63
CA CYS A 60 -24.97 5.89 14.87
C CYS A 60 -26.06 4.81 14.79
N ASN A 61 -27.23 5.06 15.39
CA ASN A 61 -28.36 4.14 15.32
C ASN A 61 -28.90 3.98 13.89
N ILE A 62 -29.04 5.08 13.14
CA ILE A 62 -29.50 5.03 11.75
C ILE A 62 -28.51 4.25 10.87
N CYS A 63 -27.20 4.46 11.05
CA CYS A 63 -26.15 3.73 10.33
C CYS A 63 -26.15 2.23 10.68
N ALA A 64 -26.31 1.88 11.95
CA ALA A 64 -26.44 0.49 12.41
C ALA A 64 -27.68 -0.19 11.81
N GLN A 65 -28.81 0.52 11.80
CA GLN A 65 -30.06 0.03 11.23
C GLN A 65 -29.98 -0.14 9.71
N TRP A 66 -29.30 0.78 9.02
CA TRP A 66 -29.01 0.66 7.60
C TRP A 66 -28.17 -0.58 7.29
N LEU A 67 -27.10 -0.83 8.05
CA LEU A 67 -26.22 -1.98 7.87
C LEU A 67 -27.01 -3.29 8.00
N ASN A 68 -27.90 -3.37 8.99
CA ASN A 68 -28.81 -4.50 9.14
C ASN A 68 -29.76 -4.67 7.95
N SER A 69 -30.36 -3.58 7.46
CA SER A 69 -31.33 -3.64 6.35
C SER A 69 -30.68 -4.01 5.02
N ILE A 70 -29.51 -3.45 4.71
CA ILE A 70 -28.80 -3.75 3.45
C ILE A 70 -28.32 -5.20 3.43
N LEU A 71 -27.80 -5.70 4.57
CA LEU A 71 -27.35 -7.07 4.67
C LEU A 71 -28.50 -8.06 4.62
N ASN A 72 -29.65 -7.78 5.27
CA ASN A 72 -30.85 -8.59 5.11
C ASN A 72 -31.38 -8.63 3.67
N CYS A 73 -31.23 -7.56 2.90
CA CYS A 73 -31.59 -7.55 1.48
C CYS A 73 -30.60 -8.39 0.63
N ILE A 74 -29.31 -8.36 0.98
CA ILE A 74 -28.26 -9.14 0.31
C ILE A 74 -28.39 -10.64 0.63
N VAL A 75 -28.66 -11.02 1.88
CA VAL A 75 -28.88 -12.43 2.29
C VAL A 75 -30.06 -13.03 1.52
N LYS A 76 -31.15 -12.27 1.32
CA LYS A 76 -32.34 -12.74 0.60
C LYS A 76 -32.17 -12.82 -0.91
N SER A 77 -31.10 -12.23 -1.47
CA SER A 77 -30.94 -12.07 -2.92
C SER A 77 -29.81 -12.92 -3.54
N ARG A 78 -29.12 -13.80 -2.81
CA ARG A 78 -27.92 -14.49 -3.35
C ARG A 78 -27.87 -16.02 -3.31
N ASN A 79 -27.28 -16.52 -4.40
CA ASN A 79 -26.64 -17.80 -4.64
C ASN A 79 -25.26 -17.88 -3.93
N LYS A 80 -24.83 -19.10 -3.58
CA LYS A 80 -23.71 -19.48 -2.68
C LYS A 80 -22.27 -18.99 -2.99
N THR A 81 -22.02 -18.14 -3.99
CA THR A 81 -20.65 -17.95 -4.54
C THR A 81 -19.96 -16.61 -4.27
N GLU A 82 -20.62 -15.61 -3.68
CA GLU A 82 -19.96 -14.36 -3.28
C GLU A 82 -19.76 -14.34 -1.76
N ASN A 83 -18.53 -14.03 -1.35
CA ASN A 83 -18.13 -13.98 0.05
C ASN A 83 -18.92 -12.88 0.80
N PHE A 84 -20.03 -13.29 1.40
CA PHE A 84 -20.98 -12.41 2.09
C PHE A 84 -20.30 -11.62 3.21
N ALA A 85 -19.38 -12.25 3.94
CA ALA A 85 -18.61 -11.59 4.98
C ALA A 85 -17.72 -10.47 4.40
N CYS A 86 -17.05 -10.67 3.27
CA CYS A 86 -16.31 -9.59 2.60
C CYS A 86 -17.20 -8.42 2.17
N THR A 87 -18.40 -8.71 1.67
CA THR A 87 -19.37 -7.68 1.27
C THR A 87 -19.85 -6.89 2.50
N ALA A 88 -20.20 -7.59 3.59
CA ALA A 88 -20.59 -6.96 4.84
C ALA A 88 -19.49 -6.07 5.43
N PHE A 89 -18.25 -6.55 5.43
CA PHE A 89 -17.10 -5.78 5.90
C PHE A 89 -16.79 -4.59 4.98
N SER A 90 -16.99 -4.70 3.66
CA SER A 90 -16.79 -3.57 2.74
C SER A 90 -17.75 -2.40 3.03
N TYR A 91 -19.03 -2.68 3.30
CA TYR A 91 -20.00 -1.66 3.69
C TYR A 91 -19.71 -1.08 5.08
N LEU A 92 -19.26 -1.92 6.01
CA LEU A 92 -18.83 -1.48 7.34
C LEU A 92 -17.65 -0.50 7.25
N VAL A 93 -16.64 -0.79 6.42
CA VAL A 93 -15.48 0.10 6.19
C VAL A 93 -15.93 1.46 5.67
N VAL A 94 -16.81 1.48 4.67
CA VAL A 94 -17.27 2.73 4.04
C VAL A 94 -18.00 3.61 5.05
N ILE A 95 -18.96 3.06 5.80
CA ILE A 95 -19.71 3.83 6.81
C ILE A 95 -18.81 4.23 7.98
N TYR A 96 -17.91 3.36 8.42
CA TYR A 96 -16.98 3.66 9.50
C TYR A 96 -16.05 4.83 9.16
N GLN A 97 -15.53 4.88 7.94
CA GLN A 97 -14.71 6.00 7.47
C GLN A 97 -15.48 7.33 7.45
N ILE A 98 -16.75 7.30 7.03
CA ILE A 98 -17.62 8.48 7.04
C ILE A 98 -17.85 8.92 8.49
N MET A 99 -18.21 8.01 9.39
CA MET A 99 -18.50 8.34 10.78
C MET A 99 -17.29 8.90 11.53
N ILE A 100 -16.08 8.38 11.29
CA ILE A 100 -14.84 8.96 11.85
C ILE A 100 -14.56 10.35 11.32
N LYS A 101 -14.74 10.57 10.00
CA LYS A 101 -14.50 11.88 9.37
C LYS A 101 -15.32 12.99 10.05
N TYR A 102 -16.49 12.66 10.60
CA TYR A 102 -17.40 13.59 11.27
C TYR A 102 -17.50 13.36 12.79
N SER A 103 -16.53 12.68 13.41
CA SER A 103 -16.41 12.50 14.87
C SER A 103 -17.55 11.75 15.58
N ILE A 104 -18.34 10.93 14.87
CA ILE A 104 -19.49 10.22 15.45
C ILE A 104 -19.04 8.93 16.17
N ALA A 105 -19.52 8.72 17.39
CA ALA A 105 -19.25 7.51 18.18
C ALA A 105 -19.87 6.25 17.54
N CYS A 106 -19.04 5.26 17.17
CA CYS A 106 -19.45 4.08 16.39
C CYS A 106 -19.89 2.86 17.24
N VAL A 107 -20.18 3.04 18.53
CA VAL A 107 -20.40 1.93 19.48
C VAL A 107 -21.52 0.98 19.03
N GLN A 108 -22.68 1.52 18.62
CA GLN A 108 -23.82 0.71 18.20
C GLN A 108 -23.59 0.03 16.83
N LEU A 109 -22.86 0.70 15.93
CA LEU A 109 -22.49 0.15 14.63
C LEU A 109 -21.60 -1.09 14.80
N PHE A 110 -20.63 -1.02 15.71
CA PHE A 110 -19.74 -2.16 15.98
C PHE A 110 -20.47 -3.34 16.62
N LYS A 111 -21.33 -3.09 17.60
CA LYS A 111 -22.16 -4.15 18.19
C LYS A 111 -23.05 -4.83 17.15
N THR A 112 -23.65 -4.04 16.26
CA THR A 112 -24.47 -4.56 15.16
C THR A 112 -23.64 -5.39 14.17
N ALA A 113 -22.42 -4.97 13.87
CA ALA A 113 -21.51 -5.74 13.03
C ALA A 113 -21.10 -7.09 13.68
N GLU A 114 -20.84 -7.10 14.99
CA GLU A 114 -20.55 -8.34 15.73
C GLU A 114 -21.73 -9.31 15.67
N GLU A 115 -22.95 -8.86 16.00
CA GLU A 115 -24.17 -9.68 15.96
C GLU A 115 -24.45 -10.26 14.55
N ILE A 116 -24.15 -9.50 13.49
CA ILE A 116 -24.33 -9.95 12.11
C ILE A 116 -23.32 -11.03 11.75
N VAL A 117 -22.04 -10.87 12.11
CA VAL A 117 -21.00 -11.83 11.75
C VAL A 117 -21.11 -13.11 12.59
N GLU A 118 -21.52 -13.02 13.86
CA GLU A 118 -21.84 -14.19 14.69
C GLU A 118 -22.99 -15.05 14.11
N SER A 119 -23.86 -14.46 13.29
CA SER A 119 -24.96 -15.17 12.63
C SER A 119 -24.57 -15.90 11.34
N LEU A 120 -23.31 -15.78 10.89
CA LEU A 120 -22.83 -16.36 9.63
C LEU A 120 -22.26 -17.79 9.80
N PRO A 121 -22.42 -18.65 8.78
CA PRO A 121 -21.75 -19.94 8.71
C PRO A 121 -20.21 -19.82 8.76
N ASP A 122 -19.55 -20.75 9.47
CA ASP A 122 -18.10 -20.73 9.68
C ASP A 122 -17.30 -20.77 8.36
N ASP A 123 -17.78 -21.47 7.32
CA ASP A 123 -17.17 -21.55 5.99
C ASP A 123 -17.06 -20.18 5.30
N ILE A 124 -18.08 -19.33 5.42
CA ILE A 124 -18.10 -17.97 4.88
C ILE A 124 -17.14 -17.05 5.65
N ILE A 125 -17.00 -17.27 6.96
CA ILE A 125 -16.07 -16.51 7.81
C ILE A 125 -14.62 -16.84 7.44
N PHE A 126 -14.30 -18.12 7.17
CA PHE A 126 -12.96 -18.56 6.77
C PHE A 126 -12.55 -18.03 5.40
N ASP A 127 -13.44 -18.10 4.40
CA ASP A 127 -13.17 -17.52 3.08
C ASP A 127 -12.86 -16.02 3.16
N ALA A 128 -13.51 -15.30 4.09
CA ALA A 128 -13.30 -13.87 4.28
C ALA A 128 -11.99 -13.52 5.00
N ALA A 129 -11.39 -14.45 5.74
CA ALA A 129 -10.20 -14.16 6.54
C ALA A 129 -8.99 -13.76 5.67
N PHE A 130 -8.85 -14.35 4.48
CA PHE A 130 -7.80 -14.02 3.52
C PHE A 130 -7.93 -12.61 2.97
N ASP A 131 -9.16 -12.19 2.63
CA ASP A 131 -9.43 -10.89 2.04
C ASP A 131 -9.49 -9.78 3.09
N ILE A 132 -9.93 -10.08 4.31
CA ILE A 132 -9.99 -9.11 5.40
C ILE A 132 -8.60 -8.66 5.86
N GLY A 133 -7.61 -9.55 5.81
CA GLY A 133 -6.20 -9.20 6.04
C GLY A 133 -5.63 -8.16 5.06
N LYS A 134 -6.30 -7.90 3.92
CA LYS A 134 -5.89 -6.88 2.94
C LYS A 134 -6.41 -5.48 3.27
N PHE A 135 -7.40 -5.33 4.15
CA PHE A 135 -7.92 -4.02 4.54
C PHE A 135 -6.92 -3.35 5.49
N LYS A 136 -6.32 -2.22 5.08
CA LYS A 136 -5.32 -1.45 5.85
C LYS A 136 -5.91 -0.69 7.06
N GLN A 137 -6.85 -1.27 7.82
CA GLN A 137 -7.53 -0.63 8.96
C GLN A 137 -7.41 -1.46 10.26
N PRO A 138 -6.52 -1.09 11.20
CA PRO A 138 -6.20 -1.88 12.39
C PRO A 138 -7.40 -2.18 13.31
N LYS A 139 -8.30 -1.22 13.52
CA LYS A 139 -9.48 -1.38 14.39
C LYS A 139 -10.50 -2.39 13.83
N LEU A 140 -10.60 -2.50 12.50
CA LEU A 140 -11.50 -3.47 11.86
C LEU A 140 -10.88 -4.88 11.84
N ILE A 141 -9.55 -4.98 11.70
CA ILE A 141 -8.80 -6.24 11.87
C ILE A 141 -8.95 -6.76 13.31
N GLU A 142 -8.89 -5.88 14.30
CA GLU A 142 -9.06 -6.23 15.71
C GLU A 142 -10.46 -6.81 15.98
N ILE A 143 -11.52 -6.21 15.44
CA ILE A 143 -12.91 -6.70 15.54
C ILE A 143 -13.06 -8.06 14.88
N PHE A 144 -12.57 -8.23 13.65
CA PHE A 144 -12.61 -9.52 12.95
C PHE A 144 -11.81 -10.60 13.70
N SER A 145 -10.67 -10.24 14.29
CA SER A 145 -9.88 -11.15 15.14
C SER A 145 -10.61 -11.54 16.43
N HIS A 146 -11.44 -10.65 16.98
CA HIS A 146 -12.29 -10.93 18.14
C HIS A 146 -13.42 -11.91 17.78
N ILE A 147 -14.00 -11.75 16.58
CA ILE A 147 -15.03 -12.65 16.05
C ILE A 147 -14.47 -14.04 15.73
N LEU A 148 -13.28 -14.13 15.13
CA LEU A 148 -12.57 -15.40 14.90
C LEU A 148 -12.21 -16.12 16.22
N LYS A 149 -12.00 -15.39 17.31
CA LYS A 149 -11.79 -15.97 18.64
C LYS A 149 -13.09 -16.47 19.29
N GLY A 150 -14.24 -16.01 18.82
CA GLY A 150 -15.58 -16.37 19.33
C GLY A 150 -16.30 -17.44 18.50
N GLY A 151 -16.07 -17.51 17.19
CA GLY A 151 -16.63 -18.51 16.28
C GLY A 151 -15.97 -19.89 16.36
N SER A 152 -16.69 -20.94 15.96
CA SER A 152 -16.31 -22.34 16.16
C SER A 152 -15.16 -22.78 15.23
N ILE A 153 -13.94 -22.31 15.50
CA ILE A 153 -12.71 -22.86 14.90
C ILE A 153 -12.48 -24.26 15.48
N GLN A 154 -13.15 -25.27 14.94
CA GLN A 154 -12.95 -26.67 15.32
C GLN A 154 -12.67 -27.63 14.16
N ILE A 155 -12.75 -27.23 12.89
CA ILE A 155 -12.55 -28.18 11.79
C ILE A 155 -11.74 -27.55 10.64
N LEU A 156 -10.41 -27.68 10.71
CA LEU A 156 -9.54 -27.58 9.52
C LEU A 156 -9.61 -28.92 8.77
N CYS A 157 -9.76 -28.93 7.45
CA CYS A 157 -9.72 -30.17 6.67
C CYS A 157 -8.28 -30.70 6.52
N GLU A 158 -8.15 -32.02 6.45
CA GLU A 158 -6.88 -32.75 6.42
C GLU A 158 -5.91 -32.27 5.33
N ASP A 159 -6.43 -31.93 4.15
CA ASP A 159 -5.65 -31.46 3.00
C ASP A 159 -4.95 -30.12 3.23
N VAL A 160 -5.65 -29.17 3.89
CA VAL A 160 -5.09 -27.86 4.23
C VAL A 160 -3.99 -27.99 5.26
N VAL A 161 -4.20 -28.84 6.26
CA VAL A 161 -3.17 -29.13 7.27
C VAL A 161 -1.95 -29.80 6.63
N SER A 162 -2.15 -30.76 5.74
CA SER A 162 -1.07 -31.44 5.00
C SER A 162 -0.24 -30.46 4.17
N HIS A 163 -0.89 -29.53 3.46
CA HIS A 163 -0.21 -28.50 2.68
C HIS A 163 0.63 -27.56 3.55
N ILE A 164 0.11 -27.14 4.71
CA ILE A 164 0.85 -26.33 5.69
C ILE A 164 2.09 -27.09 6.18
N LEU A 165 1.96 -28.39 6.49
CA LEU A 165 3.09 -29.21 6.94
C LEU A 165 4.16 -29.38 5.85
N THR A 166 3.78 -29.51 4.58
CA THR A 166 4.72 -29.57 3.46
C THR A 166 5.52 -28.26 3.34
N LYS A 167 4.87 -27.10 3.53
CA LYS A 167 5.54 -25.80 3.53
C LYS A 167 6.43 -25.56 4.73
N LEU A 168 6.09 -26.11 5.89
CA LEU A 168 6.97 -26.08 7.06
C LEU A 168 8.21 -26.94 6.84
N GLN A 169 8.05 -28.13 6.24
CA GLN A 169 9.16 -29.02 5.89
C GLN A 169 10.17 -28.33 4.96
N GLU A 170 9.72 -27.65 3.89
CA GLU A 170 10.59 -26.92 2.94
C GLU A 170 11.47 -25.83 3.62
N ASN A 171 11.06 -25.31 4.77
CA ASN A 171 11.73 -24.22 5.49
C ASN A 171 12.45 -24.67 6.78
N THR A 172 12.48 -25.97 7.07
CA THR A 172 13.17 -26.48 8.27
C THR A 172 14.64 -26.75 7.94
N PRO A 173 15.61 -26.30 8.74
CA PRO A 173 17.05 -26.46 8.46
C PRO A 173 17.58 -27.91 8.60
N ILE A 174 16.71 -28.89 8.74
CA ILE A 174 17.04 -30.31 8.97
C ILE A 174 16.76 -31.07 7.68
N ASN A 175 17.75 -31.81 7.17
CA ASN A 175 17.57 -32.69 6.02
C ASN A 175 16.82 -33.95 6.46
N MET A 176 15.51 -34.00 6.19
CA MET A 176 14.59 -34.98 6.78
C MET A 176 14.59 -36.35 6.07
N ASP A 177 15.32 -36.50 4.96
CA ASP A 177 15.37 -37.75 4.16
C ASP A 177 16.35 -38.80 4.73
N GLU A 178 17.12 -38.47 5.78
CA GLU A 178 18.18 -39.34 6.36
C GLU A 178 18.02 -39.66 7.87
N ILE A 179 16.89 -39.31 8.51
CA ILE A 179 16.75 -39.50 9.98
C ILE A 179 16.42 -40.97 10.32
N ASP A 180 17.37 -41.66 10.94
CA ASP A 180 17.17 -42.99 11.53
C ASP A 180 16.61 -42.87 12.96
N GLU A 181 16.01 -43.94 13.50
CA GLU A 181 15.38 -43.96 14.85
C GLU A 181 16.34 -43.62 16.02
N THR A 182 17.64 -43.45 15.75
CA THR A 182 18.71 -43.23 16.75
C THR A 182 19.32 -41.84 16.75
N ASP A 183 18.89 -40.92 15.88
CA ASP A 183 19.55 -39.61 15.77
C ASP A 183 19.24 -38.65 16.94
N ILE A 184 20.27 -37.91 17.37
CA ILE A 184 20.20 -36.96 18.48
C ILE A 184 19.56 -35.67 17.97
N ILE A 185 18.33 -35.41 18.38
CA ILE A 185 17.61 -34.17 18.06
C ILE A 185 18.07 -33.07 19.00
N ASP A 186 18.36 -31.90 18.42
CA ASP A 186 18.91 -30.74 19.12
C ASP A 186 17.93 -30.12 20.13
N ASP A 187 18.46 -29.60 21.23
CA ASP A 187 17.70 -29.00 22.32
C ASP A 187 16.98 -27.71 21.88
N ASP A 188 17.49 -27.00 20.87
CA ASP A 188 16.80 -25.83 20.30
C ASP A 188 15.54 -26.23 19.50
N PHE A 189 15.55 -27.40 18.85
CA PHE A 189 14.35 -27.94 18.22
C PHE A 189 13.30 -28.33 19.27
N HIS A 190 13.70 -28.96 20.38
CA HIS A 190 12.80 -29.24 21.49
C HIS A 190 12.18 -27.96 22.10
N LYS A 191 12.94 -26.86 22.20
CA LYS A 191 12.40 -25.56 22.65
C LYS A 191 11.38 -24.98 21.68
N LEU A 192 11.67 -25.04 20.38
CA LEU A 192 10.75 -24.61 19.32
C LEU A 192 9.42 -25.37 19.41
N LEU A 193 9.46 -26.69 19.61
CA LEU A 193 8.27 -27.53 19.78
C LEU A 193 7.49 -27.21 21.07
N LEU A 194 8.18 -26.91 22.19
CA LEU A 194 7.54 -26.52 23.45
C LEU A 194 6.86 -25.15 23.39
N ILE A 195 7.49 -24.18 22.70
CA ILE A 195 6.91 -22.84 22.48
C ILE A 195 5.66 -22.96 21.60
N SER A 196 5.71 -23.80 20.57
CA SER A 196 4.61 -24.04 19.63
C SER A 196 3.67 -25.19 20.07
N SER A 197 3.73 -25.64 21.33
CA SER A 197 3.09 -26.89 21.74
C SER A 197 1.56 -26.91 21.57
N LYS A 198 0.88 -25.77 21.67
CA LYS A 198 -0.58 -25.69 21.47
C LYS A 198 -0.96 -26.11 20.06
N PHE A 199 -0.17 -25.70 19.07
CA PHE A 199 -0.36 -26.10 17.68
C PHE A 199 -0.15 -27.60 17.53
N TRP A 200 1.00 -28.12 18.01
CA TRP A 200 1.33 -29.54 17.89
C TRP A 200 0.38 -30.47 18.63
N VAL A 201 -0.11 -30.08 19.80
CA VAL A 201 -1.11 -30.87 20.54
C VAL A 201 -2.43 -30.94 19.77
N CYS A 202 -2.85 -29.86 19.11
CA CYS A 202 -4.06 -29.89 18.28
C CYS A 202 -3.89 -30.78 17.05
N ILE A 203 -2.74 -30.71 16.36
CA ILE A 203 -2.48 -31.53 15.17
C ILE A 203 -2.33 -33.01 15.53
N LEU A 204 -1.55 -33.36 16.56
CA LEU A 204 -1.30 -34.75 16.96
C LEU A 204 -2.50 -35.43 17.63
N LYS A 205 -3.49 -34.65 18.11
CA LYS A 205 -4.75 -35.17 18.67
C LYS A 205 -5.93 -34.97 17.73
N ALA A 206 -5.69 -34.61 16.46
CA ALA A 206 -6.74 -34.45 15.49
C ALA A 206 -7.53 -35.77 15.36
N THR A 207 -8.86 -35.68 15.47
CA THR A 207 -9.79 -36.80 15.32
C THR A 207 -10.59 -36.61 14.03
N GLY A 208 -10.68 -37.63 13.18
CA GLY A 208 -11.36 -37.54 11.87
C GLY A 208 -10.63 -38.34 10.80
N SER A 209 -10.76 -37.94 9.53
CA SER A 209 -9.85 -38.40 8.46
C SER A 209 -8.48 -37.78 8.72
N VAL A 210 -7.52 -38.60 9.14
CA VAL A 210 -6.15 -38.20 9.49
C VAL A 210 -5.12 -39.17 8.88
N GLU A 211 -5.53 -39.92 7.86
CA GLU A 211 -4.72 -40.96 7.20
C GLU A 211 -3.54 -40.36 6.43
N LEU A 212 -3.75 -39.28 5.67
CA LEU A 212 -2.70 -38.52 4.99
C LEU A 212 -1.85 -37.74 6.00
N LEU A 213 -2.48 -37.18 7.03
CA LEU A 213 -1.79 -36.42 8.08
C LEU A 213 -0.79 -37.31 8.85
N ASN A 214 -1.20 -38.53 9.23
CA ASN A 214 -0.35 -39.51 9.92
C ASN A 214 0.74 -40.13 9.02
N GLN A 215 0.58 -40.05 7.70
CA GLN A 215 1.59 -40.47 6.72
C GLN A 215 2.64 -39.38 6.44
N HIS A 216 2.39 -38.13 6.85
CA HIS A 216 3.30 -37.01 6.58
C HIS A 216 4.62 -37.12 7.36
N ILE A 217 5.76 -37.04 6.64
CA ILE A 217 7.10 -37.26 7.20
C ILE A 217 7.45 -36.28 8.32
N TYR A 218 7.17 -34.99 8.11
CA TYR A 218 7.40 -33.94 9.12
C TYR A 218 6.66 -34.19 10.44
N LEU A 219 5.43 -34.69 10.39
CA LEU A 219 4.64 -34.96 11.59
C LEU A 219 5.23 -36.14 12.39
N ARG A 220 5.78 -37.15 11.72
CA ARG A 220 6.48 -38.28 12.36
C ARG A 220 7.74 -37.82 13.11
N THR A 221 8.54 -36.93 12.53
CA THR A 221 9.75 -36.40 13.18
C THR A 221 9.41 -35.58 14.42
N VAL A 222 8.38 -34.74 14.35
CA VAL A 222 7.88 -33.98 15.51
C VAL A 222 7.44 -34.94 16.63
N HIS A 223 6.71 -36.00 16.28
CA HIS A 223 6.28 -37.01 17.25
C HIS A 223 7.47 -37.75 17.90
N GLN A 224 8.46 -38.19 17.12
CA GLN A 224 9.68 -38.82 17.62
C GLN A 224 10.46 -37.89 18.57
N SER A 225 10.53 -36.59 18.24
CA SER A 225 11.18 -35.59 19.09
C SER A 225 10.52 -35.44 20.46
N ILE A 226 9.19 -35.52 20.52
CA ILE A 226 8.45 -35.45 21.78
C ILE A 226 8.73 -36.71 22.63
N ILE A 227 8.79 -37.88 22.00
CA ILE A 227 9.13 -39.14 22.67
C ILE A 227 10.55 -39.11 23.23
N GLN A 228 11.52 -38.63 22.45
CA GLN A 228 12.92 -38.53 22.88
C GLN A 228 13.07 -37.60 24.08
N LEU A 229 12.38 -36.45 24.09
CA LEU A 229 12.39 -35.53 25.22
C LEU A 229 11.75 -36.15 26.48
N ALA A 230 10.66 -36.91 26.32
CA ALA A 230 10.06 -37.64 27.44
C ALA A 230 11.00 -38.72 27.99
N GLY A 231 11.73 -39.41 27.11
CA GLY A 231 12.80 -40.35 27.46
C GLY A 231 13.88 -39.68 28.32
N LYS A 232 14.44 -38.56 27.84
CA LYS A 232 15.45 -37.74 28.55
C LYS A 232 15.01 -37.27 29.95
N LEU A 233 13.70 -37.09 30.17
CA LEU A 233 13.12 -36.71 31.47
C LEU A 233 12.94 -37.90 32.41
N LEU A 234 12.60 -39.07 31.88
CA LEU A 234 12.39 -40.29 32.66
C LEU A 234 13.71 -40.93 33.10
N ASP A 235 14.72 -40.92 32.23
CA ASP A 235 16.05 -41.44 32.51
C ASP A 235 16.95 -40.45 33.28
N ARG A 236 16.48 -39.21 33.48
CA ARG A 236 17.18 -38.09 34.15
C ARG A 236 18.48 -37.66 33.44
N SER A 237 18.61 -37.93 32.15
CA SER A 237 19.75 -37.52 31.32
C SER A 237 19.66 -36.08 30.80
N ILE A 238 18.53 -35.40 31.02
CA ILE A 238 18.29 -34.03 30.57
C ILE A 238 19.26 -33.00 31.23
N GLU A 239 19.72 -32.03 30.43
CA GLU A 239 20.55 -30.94 30.92
C GLU A 239 19.79 -30.02 31.90
N ILE A 240 20.47 -29.51 32.95
CA ILE A 240 19.88 -28.64 33.98
C ILE A 240 19.24 -27.37 33.38
N LYS A 241 19.81 -26.85 32.28
CA LYS A 241 19.29 -25.67 31.59
C LYS A 241 17.94 -25.99 30.94
N MET A 242 17.87 -27.06 30.15
CA MET A 242 16.63 -27.53 29.52
C MET A 242 15.58 -27.97 30.55
N LEU A 243 16.00 -28.56 31.67
CA LEU A 243 15.11 -28.90 32.79
C LEU A 243 14.50 -27.65 33.43
N LYS A 244 15.26 -26.57 33.61
CA LYS A 244 14.72 -25.28 34.10
C LYS A 244 13.71 -24.69 33.13
N ASP A 245 14.01 -24.74 31.84
CA ASP A 245 13.13 -24.23 30.78
C ASP A 245 11.80 -25.00 30.74
N ILE A 246 11.84 -26.33 30.90
CA ILE A 246 10.64 -27.19 30.98
C ILE A 246 9.85 -26.94 32.27
N LEU A 247 10.52 -26.84 33.43
CA LEU A 247 9.85 -26.64 34.73
C LEU A 247 9.17 -25.28 34.89
N HIS A 248 9.47 -24.32 34.00
CA HIS A 248 8.76 -23.04 33.92
C HIS A 248 7.29 -23.20 33.48
N TYR A 249 6.99 -24.23 32.68
CA TYR A 249 5.64 -24.50 32.21
C TYR A 249 4.79 -25.18 33.30
N LYS A 250 3.48 -24.93 33.33
CA LYS A 250 2.54 -25.51 34.32
C LYS A 250 2.34 -27.02 34.10
N ASP A 251 2.01 -27.77 35.14
CA ASP A 251 1.78 -29.23 35.04
C ASP A 251 0.73 -29.62 34.04
N LYS A 252 -0.40 -28.90 34.04
CA LYS A 252 -1.47 -29.13 33.07
C LYS A 252 -0.99 -28.95 31.63
N TYR A 253 -0.06 -28.01 31.39
CA TYR A 253 0.50 -27.75 30.07
C TYR A 253 1.44 -28.88 29.64
N LEU A 254 2.38 -29.27 30.49
CA LEU A 254 3.31 -30.37 30.22
C LEU A 254 2.61 -31.72 30.08
N LEU A 255 1.59 -31.99 30.90
CA LEU A 255 0.77 -33.21 30.77
C LEU A 255 0.02 -33.24 29.46
N ASN A 256 -0.56 -32.12 29.05
CA ASN A 256 -1.27 -32.05 27.77
C ASN A 256 -0.31 -32.23 26.59
N TYR A 257 0.90 -31.66 26.67
CA TYR A 257 1.94 -31.84 25.68
C TYR A 257 2.40 -33.31 25.58
N PHE A 258 2.82 -33.93 26.67
CA PHE A 258 3.32 -35.31 26.63
C PHE A 258 2.23 -36.37 26.43
N SER A 259 0.94 -36.03 26.62
CA SER A 259 -0.14 -36.95 26.30
C SER A 259 -0.28 -37.27 24.81
N THR A 260 0.33 -36.48 23.92
CA THR A 260 0.34 -36.73 22.47
C THR A 260 1.13 -37.98 22.06
N ILE A 261 1.97 -38.51 22.96
CA ILE A 261 2.74 -39.75 22.75
C ILE A 261 1.82 -40.96 22.53
N SER A 262 0.60 -40.92 23.07
CA SER A 262 -0.34 -42.05 23.06
C SER A 262 -1.25 -42.14 21.83
N THR A 263 -1.16 -41.20 20.88
CA THR A 263 -2.22 -40.94 19.89
C THR A 263 -2.07 -41.67 18.54
N ILE A 264 -1.03 -42.51 18.34
CA ILE A 264 -0.86 -43.30 17.11
C ILE A 264 -0.65 -44.80 17.45
N LEU A 265 -1.50 -45.65 16.87
CA LEU A 265 -1.57 -47.10 17.12
C LEU A 265 -0.46 -47.95 16.45
N THR A 266 0.50 -47.35 15.74
CA THR A 266 1.41 -48.09 14.85
C THR A 266 2.87 -48.18 15.29
N ILE A 267 3.27 -47.56 16.41
CA ILE A 267 4.62 -47.79 16.97
C ILE A 267 4.49 -48.09 18.45
N SER A 268 4.81 -49.33 18.82
CA SER A 268 4.90 -49.83 20.18
C SER A 268 5.96 -49.07 20.98
N THR A 269 5.62 -47.89 21.50
CA THR A 269 6.50 -47.11 22.37
C THR A 269 6.07 -47.29 23.83
N ASN A 270 6.96 -47.90 24.63
CA ASN A 270 6.75 -48.18 26.06
C ASN A 270 6.93 -46.93 26.96
N VAL A 271 6.81 -45.72 26.41
CA VAL A 271 7.09 -44.46 27.13
C VAL A 271 5.80 -43.87 27.69
N ASN A 272 5.53 -44.12 28.97
CA ASN A 272 4.36 -43.57 29.67
C ASN A 272 4.77 -42.41 30.60
N PHE A 273 4.49 -41.18 30.19
CA PHE A 273 4.79 -39.97 30.95
C PHE A 273 3.59 -39.53 31.80
N THR A 274 3.65 -39.71 33.12
CA THR A 274 2.49 -39.53 34.02
C THR A 274 2.59 -38.27 34.88
N LYS A 275 1.46 -37.87 35.47
CA LYS A 275 1.38 -36.85 36.50
C LYS A 275 2.35 -37.13 37.67
N ASN A 276 2.55 -38.39 38.04
CA ASN A 276 3.48 -38.76 39.10
C ASN A 276 4.94 -38.49 38.73
N HIS A 277 5.32 -38.57 37.45
CA HIS A 277 6.67 -38.24 36.99
C HIS A 277 6.94 -36.73 37.07
N ILE A 278 6.00 -35.91 36.62
CA ILE A 278 6.09 -34.44 36.78
C ILE A 278 6.06 -34.05 38.25
N GLN A 279 5.16 -34.67 39.00
CA GLN A 279 5.01 -34.41 40.42
C GLN A 279 6.22 -34.92 41.20
N SER A 280 6.94 -35.96 40.77
CA SER A 280 8.25 -36.34 41.33
C SER A 280 9.36 -35.35 40.97
N LEU A 281 9.32 -34.75 39.78
CA LEU A 281 10.26 -33.69 39.38
C LEU A 281 10.00 -32.38 40.13
N ARG A 282 8.74 -32.10 40.51
CA ARG A 282 8.34 -30.92 41.30
C ARG A 282 8.36 -31.12 42.81
N ASN A 283 7.95 -32.29 43.29
CA ASN A 283 7.98 -32.70 44.70
C ASN A 283 9.39 -33.15 45.12
N ASN A 284 10.43 -32.58 44.50
CA ASN A 284 11.69 -32.45 45.19
C ASN A 284 11.54 -31.22 46.10
N PRO A 285 11.03 -31.38 47.35
CA PRO A 285 10.16 -30.41 47.97
C PRO A 285 10.85 -29.86 49.20
N PHE A 286 11.88 -29.05 49.00
CA PHE A 286 12.43 -28.36 50.16
C PHE A 286 12.01 -26.90 50.24
N TRP A 287 11.90 -26.13 49.16
CA TRP A 287 11.73 -24.67 49.31
C TRP A 287 11.11 -23.93 48.11
N LYS A 288 10.13 -24.49 47.41
CA LYS A 288 9.50 -23.79 46.25
C LYS A 288 8.12 -23.22 46.61
N ASP A 289 8.02 -21.90 46.61
CA ASP A 289 6.78 -21.09 46.71
C ASP A 289 6.01 -21.13 48.06
N VAL A 290 6.70 -21.20 49.19
CA VAL A 290 6.10 -21.05 50.54
C VAL A 290 5.64 -19.61 50.75
N LYS A 291 4.32 -19.39 50.90
CA LYS A 291 3.71 -18.07 51.13
C LYS A 291 3.41 -17.75 52.60
N ASP A 292 3.16 -18.76 53.43
CA ASP A 292 2.93 -18.60 54.87
C ASP A 292 3.88 -19.52 55.65
N ILE A 293 5.01 -18.94 56.05
CA ILE A 293 6.08 -19.63 56.76
C ILE A 293 5.61 -20.12 58.13
N ASN A 294 4.71 -19.37 58.77
CA ASN A 294 4.23 -19.73 60.10
C ASN A 294 3.37 -20.97 60.03
N LEU A 295 2.51 -21.09 59.01
CA LEU A 295 1.71 -22.28 58.76
C LEU A 295 2.60 -23.50 58.47
N GLU A 296 3.63 -23.35 57.63
CA GLU A 296 4.51 -24.44 57.23
C GLU A 296 5.41 -24.92 58.38
N LEU A 297 5.93 -23.98 59.18
CA LEU A 297 6.67 -24.29 60.41
C LEU A 297 5.77 -24.94 61.47
N GLU A 298 4.50 -24.55 61.55
CA GLU A 298 3.52 -25.17 62.44
C GLU A 298 3.18 -26.61 61.99
N LEU A 299 3.03 -26.85 60.68
CA LEU A 299 2.85 -28.18 60.11
C LEU A 299 4.07 -29.09 60.37
N MET A 300 5.28 -28.57 60.17
CA MET A 300 6.53 -29.27 60.49
C MET A 300 6.62 -29.58 61.99
N SER A 301 6.23 -28.63 62.86
CA SER A 301 6.24 -28.80 64.31
C SER A 301 5.32 -29.92 64.78
N ARG A 302 4.16 -30.06 64.13
CA ARG A 302 3.16 -31.11 64.40
C ARG A 302 3.62 -32.48 63.93
N SER A 303 4.32 -32.57 62.79
CA SER A 303 4.83 -33.84 62.26
C SER A 303 6.12 -34.34 62.91
N MET A 304 6.98 -33.44 63.41
CA MET A 304 8.34 -33.76 63.85
C MET A 304 8.60 -33.57 65.36
N LYS A 305 7.59 -33.18 66.16
CA LYS A 305 7.75 -32.84 67.60
C LYS A 305 8.88 -31.84 67.87
N TRP A 306 8.93 -30.78 67.08
CA TRP A 306 9.98 -29.75 67.10
C TRP A 306 9.37 -28.35 67.14
N GLN A 307 9.96 -27.40 67.87
CA GLN A 307 9.47 -26.02 68.00
C GLN A 307 10.55 -25.02 67.52
N PRO A 308 10.30 -24.23 66.44
CA PRO A 308 11.26 -23.23 65.96
C PRO A 308 11.36 -22.04 66.91
N ASN A 309 12.59 -21.58 67.20
CA ASN A 309 12.80 -20.33 67.93
C ASN A 309 12.53 -19.09 67.05
N ASP A 310 12.32 -17.93 67.66
CA ASP A 310 11.92 -16.71 66.93
C ASP A 310 13.01 -16.17 66.00
N ASP A 311 14.28 -16.39 66.33
CA ASP A 311 15.41 -16.03 65.46
C ASP A 311 15.45 -16.88 64.19
N MET A 312 15.04 -18.14 64.28
CA MET A 312 14.95 -19.07 63.15
C MET A 312 13.73 -18.74 62.27
N LYS A 313 12.59 -18.37 62.85
CA LYS A 313 11.43 -17.87 62.08
C LYS A 313 11.81 -16.62 61.27
N LYS A 314 12.52 -15.67 61.88
CA LYS A 314 13.04 -14.47 61.21
C LYS A 314 14.06 -14.82 60.13
N ALA A 315 15.03 -15.69 60.41
CA ALA A 315 16.02 -16.14 59.43
C ALA A 315 15.38 -16.81 58.21
N ILE A 316 14.35 -17.63 58.41
CA ILE A 316 13.63 -18.32 57.34
C ILE A 316 12.81 -17.32 56.51
N SER A 317 12.20 -16.30 57.13
CA SER A 317 11.54 -15.21 56.37
C SER A 317 12.49 -14.44 55.47
N TYR A 318 13.71 -14.19 55.93
CA TYR A 318 14.76 -13.58 55.13
C TYR A 318 15.29 -14.51 54.04
N LEU A 319 15.37 -15.81 54.30
CA LEU A 319 15.81 -16.80 53.34
C LEU A 319 14.88 -16.89 52.11
N ILE A 320 13.56 -16.78 52.30
CA ILE A 320 12.60 -16.78 51.19
C ILE A 320 12.71 -15.51 50.34
N HIS A 321 12.98 -14.37 50.97
CA HIS A 321 13.14 -13.09 50.28
C HIS A 321 14.60 -12.75 49.96
N ILE A 322 15.54 -13.67 50.13
CA ILE A 322 16.99 -13.40 50.02
C ILE A 322 17.35 -12.87 48.64
N LYS A 323 16.69 -13.39 47.60
CA LYS A 323 16.87 -12.93 46.22
C LYS A 323 16.38 -11.49 46.05
N SER A 324 15.19 -11.18 46.57
CA SER A 324 14.60 -9.84 46.52
C SER A 324 15.40 -8.82 47.36
N TRP A 325 15.93 -9.22 48.51
CA TRP A 325 16.79 -8.36 49.33
C TRP A 325 18.15 -8.12 48.68
N ASN A 326 18.74 -9.13 48.04
CA ASN A 326 19.97 -8.96 47.28
C ASN A 326 19.76 -8.01 46.10
N GLU A 327 18.66 -8.16 45.35
CA GLU A 327 18.26 -7.26 44.26
C GLU A 327 18.04 -5.82 44.78
N ARG A 328 17.30 -5.62 45.89
CA ARG A 328 17.06 -4.30 46.49
C ARG A 328 18.34 -3.60 46.96
N LEU A 329 19.28 -4.34 47.57
CA LEU A 329 20.57 -3.79 47.99
C LEU A 329 21.48 -3.45 46.81
N GLU A 330 21.44 -4.27 45.75
CA GLU A 330 22.14 -4.01 44.49
C GLU A 330 21.58 -2.76 43.77
N ASP A 331 20.26 -2.60 43.71
CA ASP A 331 19.64 -1.40 43.14
C ASP A 331 20.01 -0.13 43.90
N LEU A 332 20.07 -0.20 45.23
CA LEU A 332 20.51 0.92 46.05
C LEU A 332 21.98 1.26 45.82
N GLU A 333 22.85 0.25 45.72
CA GLU A 333 24.28 0.43 45.43
C GLU A 333 24.50 1.05 44.04
N ASN A 334 23.83 0.52 43.01
CA ASN A 334 23.88 1.03 41.64
C ASN A 334 23.38 2.47 41.54
N THR A 335 22.28 2.78 42.25
CA THR A 335 21.74 4.14 42.30
C THR A 335 22.75 5.10 42.90
N LEU A 336 23.36 4.77 44.03
CA LEU A 336 24.39 5.62 44.65
C LEU A 336 25.62 5.77 43.73
N GLY A 337 25.96 4.72 42.98
CA GLY A 337 26.97 4.75 41.92
C GLY A 337 26.64 5.74 40.80
N ALA A 338 25.38 5.78 40.34
CA ALA A 338 24.91 6.73 39.33
C ALA A 338 25.04 8.19 39.76
N PHE A 339 24.90 8.48 41.06
CA PHE A 339 25.14 9.81 41.64
C PHE A 339 26.63 10.10 41.95
N ARG A 340 27.55 9.21 41.54
CA ARG A 340 29.02 9.32 41.71
C ARG A 340 29.46 9.41 43.18
N VAL A 341 28.77 8.71 44.08
CA VAL A 341 29.21 8.59 45.48
C VAL A 341 30.47 7.72 45.53
N GLN A 342 31.61 8.28 45.97
CA GLN A 342 32.89 7.57 46.06
C GLN A 342 32.95 6.63 47.28
N ASN A 343 33.77 5.59 47.22
CA ASN A 343 34.03 4.63 48.31
C ASN A 343 32.81 3.82 48.80
N LEU A 344 31.94 3.38 47.89
CA LEU A 344 30.79 2.51 48.19
C LEU A 344 31.16 1.18 48.85
N THR A 345 32.39 0.70 48.64
CA THR A 345 32.91 -0.55 49.20
C THR A 345 33.00 -0.57 50.72
N GLU A 346 33.06 0.60 51.37
CA GLU A 346 33.08 0.73 52.84
C GLU A 346 31.68 1.02 53.42
N SER A 347 30.63 1.00 52.59
CA SER A 347 29.26 1.28 53.03
C SER A 347 28.62 0.09 53.74
N TRP A 348 27.62 0.37 54.59
CA TRP A 348 26.80 -0.68 55.19
C TRP A 348 26.07 -1.52 54.13
N VAL A 349 25.76 -0.94 52.96
CA VAL A 349 25.11 -1.65 51.83
C VAL A 349 26.04 -2.72 51.27
N ALA A 350 27.31 -2.36 51.01
CA ALA A 350 28.32 -3.28 50.51
C ALA A 350 28.72 -4.33 51.55
N ASP A 351 28.84 -3.97 52.84
CA ASP A 351 29.09 -4.93 53.93
C ASP A 351 27.97 -5.98 54.02
N MET A 352 26.70 -5.57 53.99
CA MET A 352 25.56 -6.50 54.04
C MET A 352 25.49 -7.40 52.81
N ARG A 353 25.75 -6.87 51.61
CA ARG A 353 25.78 -7.65 50.37
C ARG A 353 26.90 -8.69 50.37
N ASN A 354 28.11 -8.30 50.78
CA ASN A 354 29.25 -9.21 50.91
C ASN A 354 28.99 -10.32 51.93
N ARG A 355 28.30 -10.00 53.04
CA ARG A 355 27.91 -10.97 54.06
C ARG A 355 26.81 -11.91 53.57
N LEU A 356 25.87 -11.46 52.73
CA LEU A 356 24.85 -12.30 52.09
C LEU A 356 25.44 -13.26 51.05
N LEU A 357 26.48 -12.86 50.33
CA LEU A 357 27.13 -13.67 49.28
C LEU A 357 28.17 -14.67 49.82
N LYS A 358 28.40 -14.70 51.14
CA LYS A 358 29.36 -15.61 51.79
C LYS A 358 28.87 -17.07 51.75
N VAL A 359 29.72 -18.01 51.32
CA VAL A 359 29.42 -19.45 51.31
C VAL A 359 30.39 -20.21 52.24
N PRO A 360 29.90 -21.04 53.19
CA PRO A 360 28.50 -21.33 53.49
C PRO A 360 27.84 -20.25 54.36
N LEU A 361 26.60 -19.88 54.03
CA LEU A 361 25.78 -18.93 54.78
C LEU A 361 24.94 -19.68 55.83
N THR A 362 25.04 -19.34 57.11
CA THR A 362 24.22 -19.99 58.15
C THR A 362 22.92 -19.22 58.41
N LEU A 363 21.88 -19.90 58.92
CA LEU A 363 20.63 -19.24 59.34
C LEU A 363 20.86 -18.18 60.43
N LEU A 364 21.87 -18.35 61.28
CA LEU A 364 22.24 -17.36 62.29
C LEU A 364 22.86 -16.11 61.66
N ASP A 365 23.67 -16.27 60.62
CA ASP A 365 24.23 -15.14 59.86
C ASP A 365 23.12 -14.35 59.16
N LEU A 366 22.12 -15.04 58.59
CA LEU A 366 20.93 -14.41 57.98
C LEU A 366 20.10 -13.59 58.97
N SER A 367 19.87 -14.10 60.19
CA SER A 367 19.15 -13.36 61.23
C SER A 367 19.91 -12.09 61.67
N LYS A 368 21.24 -12.16 61.75
CA LYS A 368 22.08 -10.98 62.09
C LYS A 368 22.04 -9.93 60.98
N ILE A 369 22.23 -10.35 59.72
CA ILE A 369 22.16 -9.46 58.55
C ILE A 369 20.79 -8.80 58.45
N SER A 370 19.72 -9.57 58.67
CA SER A 370 18.33 -9.10 58.70
C SER A 370 18.12 -7.97 59.71
N ASN A 371 18.50 -8.18 60.96
CA ASN A 371 18.30 -7.21 62.04
C ASN A 371 19.15 -5.95 61.84
N GLU A 372 20.34 -6.06 61.26
CA GLU A 372 21.20 -4.90 60.97
C GLU A 372 20.73 -4.10 59.76
N THR A 373 20.30 -4.77 58.69
CA THR A 373 19.74 -4.13 57.50
C THR A 373 18.46 -3.36 57.84
N ASN A 374 17.55 -3.95 58.61
CA ASN A 374 16.31 -3.30 59.01
C ASN A 374 16.52 -2.01 59.79
N LYS A 375 17.59 -1.87 60.57
CA LYS A 375 17.88 -0.61 61.30
C LYS A 375 18.07 0.59 60.35
N HIS A 376 18.52 0.36 59.12
CA HIS A 376 18.80 1.42 58.15
C HIS A 376 17.63 1.72 57.21
N VAL A 377 16.74 0.74 56.97
CA VAL A 377 15.64 0.84 55.99
C VAL A 377 14.25 0.51 56.56
N TYR A 378 14.07 0.57 57.89
CA TYR A 378 12.81 0.15 58.55
C TYR A 378 11.53 0.85 58.05
N ASP A 379 11.63 2.09 57.56
CA ASP A 379 10.49 2.87 57.06
C ASP A 379 10.37 2.86 55.52
N PHE A 380 11.02 1.94 54.81
CA PHE A 380 10.92 1.91 53.35
C PHE A 380 9.67 1.15 52.94
N ASP A 381 8.70 1.87 52.36
CA ASP A 381 7.58 1.25 51.67
C ASP A 381 7.98 0.78 50.27
N ASP A 382 7.11 0.03 49.61
CA ASP A 382 7.38 -0.49 48.27
C ASP A 382 7.56 0.62 47.22
N ASN A 383 7.01 1.83 47.45
CA ASN A 383 7.21 2.98 46.56
C ASN A 383 8.64 3.53 46.63
N CYS A 384 9.25 3.55 47.82
CA CYS A 384 10.65 3.92 47.99
C CYS A 384 11.57 2.95 47.23
N TRP A 385 11.29 1.64 47.32
CA TRP A 385 12.05 0.63 46.58
C TRP A 385 11.80 0.69 45.08
N ALA A 386 10.58 0.97 44.62
CA ALA A 386 10.28 1.17 43.20
C ALA A 386 11.04 2.38 42.61
N MET A 387 11.18 3.45 43.39
CA MET A 387 11.96 4.63 43.01
C MET A 387 13.45 4.33 42.90
N ILE A 388 14.00 3.59 43.86
CA ILE A 388 15.41 3.17 43.84
C ILE A 388 15.67 2.23 42.65
N GLY A 389 14.76 1.29 42.39
CA GLY A 389 14.84 0.43 41.21
C GLY A 389 14.81 1.22 39.90
N ALA A 390 13.95 2.25 39.77
CA ALA A 390 13.93 3.09 38.57
C ALA A 390 15.22 3.92 38.39
N LEU A 391 15.84 4.38 39.48
CA LEU A 391 17.08 5.16 39.44
C LEU A 391 18.34 4.29 39.22
N SER A 392 18.32 3.03 39.68
CA SER A 392 19.39 2.03 39.49
C SER A 392 19.83 1.89 38.03
N TYR A 393 18.86 1.85 37.11
CA TYR A 393 19.10 1.71 35.67
C TYR A 393 19.19 3.06 34.91
N ALA A 394 19.10 4.19 35.61
CA ALA A 394 19.03 5.51 35.01
C ALA A 394 20.40 6.22 34.91
N GLY A 395 21.53 5.53 35.11
CA GLY A 395 22.88 6.14 35.20
C GLY A 395 23.24 7.06 34.04
N ASP A 396 23.15 6.58 32.80
CA ASP A 396 23.45 7.37 31.60
C ASP A 396 22.49 8.56 31.43
N PHE A 397 21.21 8.35 31.78
CA PHE A 397 20.19 9.38 31.75
C PHE A 397 20.43 10.47 32.80
N ILE A 398 20.85 10.12 34.02
CA ILE A 398 21.21 11.06 35.08
C ILE A 398 22.48 11.85 34.69
N SER A 399 23.47 11.19 34.08
CA SER A 399 24.68 11.85 33.55
C SER A 399 24.32 12.89 32.47
N TRP A 400 23.40 12.54 31.56
CA TRP A 400 22.88 13.48 30.56
C TRP A 400 22.07 14.62 31.19
N LEU A 401 21.21 14.34 32.18
CA LEU A 401 20.46 15.35 32.93
C LEU A 401 21.39 16.36 33.64
N GLN A 402 22.54 15.90 34.16
CA GLN A 402 23.57 16.75 34.74
C GLN A 402 24.21 17.67 33.68
N MET A 403 24.49 17.17 32.48
CA MET A 403 25.06 17.94 31.38
C MET A 403 24.13 19.08 30.93
N ILE A 404 22.81 18.86 30.95
CA ILE A 404 21.81 19.84 30.51
C ILE A 404 21.17 20.64 31.67
N ALA A 405 21.70 20.52 32.90
CA ALA A 405 21.09 21.04 34.13
C ALA A 405 20.82 22.57 34.12
N GLU A 406 21.56 23.32 33.29
CA GLU A 406 21.43 24.77 33.10
C GLU A 406 20.67 25.18 31.83
N GLY A 407 20.43 24.27 30.88
CA GLY A 407 19.74 24.57 29.62
C GLY A 407 18.21 24.65 29.74
N ASP A 408 17.59 25.59 29.02
CA ASP A 408 16.13 25.72 28.93
C ASP A 408 15.55 24.63 28.00
N LEU A 409 14.79 23.70 28.59
CA LEU A 409 14.18 22.57 27.88
C LEU A 409 12.86 22.92 27.21
N ARG A 410 12.35 24.16 27.37
CA ARG A 410 11.09 24.61 26.75
C ARG A 410 11.14 24.54 25.21
N ASN A 411 12.31 24.70 24.62
CA ASN A 411 12.50 24.62 23.17
C ASN A 411 12.33 23.18 22.61
N LEU A 412 12.35 22.16 23.46
CA LEU A 412 12.07 20.77 23.05
C LEU A 412 10.57 20.57 22.76
N ILE A 413 9.68 21.32 23.41
CA ILE A 413 8.22 21.21 23.21
C ILE A 413 7.85 21.53 21.76
N ASN A 414 8.47 22.57 21.17
CA ASN A 414 8.21 22.99 19.79
C ASN A 414 8.89 22.12 18.72
N GLY A 415 9.92 21.34 19.08
CA GLY A 415 10.68 20.52 18.13
C GLY A 415 10.12 19.11 17.92
N VAL A 416 9.10 18.73 18.70
CA VAL A 416 8.47 17.40 18.70
C VAL A 416 7.44 17.26 17.57
N ASP A 417 6.85 18.36 17.09
CA ASP A 417 5.88 18.35 15.97
C ASP A 417 6.48 17.80 14.66
N ASP A 418 7.78 17.97 14.44
CA ASP A 418 8.45 17.56 13.19
C ASP A 418 8.87 16.08 13.15
N LYS A 419 8.89 15.38 14.29
CA LYS A 419 9.37 13.99 14.38
C LYS A 419 8.38 13.14 15.17
N ARG A 420 7.54 12.40 14.44
CA ARG A 420 6.41 11.55 14.91
C ARG A 420 6.75 10.46 15.96
N GLU A 421 7.99 10.37 16.45
CA GLU A 421 8.47 9.30 17.32
C GLU A 421 8.40 9.62 18.82
N ILE A 422 8.24 10.88 19.23
CA ILE A 422 8.12 11.27 20.65
C ILE A 422 6.82 12.06 20.84
N HIS A 423 6.05 11.74 21.89
CA HIS A 423 4.85 12.49 22.26
C HIS A 423 5.19 13.68 23.17
N GLU A 424 4.39 14.74 23.09
CA GLU A 424 4.49 15.93 23.96
C GLU A 424 4.49 15.55 25.46
N GLU A 425 3.73 14.52 25.81
CA GLU A 425 3.64 13.93 27.15
C GLU A 425 4.99 13.39 27.68
N THR A 426 5.85 12.87 26.80
CA THR A 426 7.20 12.39 27.16
C THR A 426 8.12 13.56 27.48
N VAL A 427 8.00 14.69 26.76
CA VAL A 427 8.78 15.90 27.05
C VAL A 427 8.29 16.60 28.32
N ALA A 428 6.97 16.62 28.56
CA ALA A 428 6.40 17.08 29.83
C ALA A 428 6.91 16.24 31.02
N SER A 429 6.92 14.91 30.86
CA SER A 429 7.47 13.98 31.85
C SER A 429 8.97 14.23 32.12
N LEU A 430 9.76 14.54 31.08
CA LEU A 430 11.18 14.89 31.24
C LEU A 430 11.38 16.18 32.05
N ILE A 431 10.57 17.20 31.80
CA ILE A 431 10.63 18.48 32.52
C ILE A 431 10.33 18.25 34.01
N GLU A 432 9.30 17.48 34.30
CA GLU A 432 8.89 17.15 35.66
C GLU A 432 9.97 16.31 36.38
N VAL A 433 10.50 15.27 35.73
CA VAL A 433 11.60 14.46 36.26
C VAL A 433 12.84 15.32 36.56
N LYS A 434 13.21 16.23 35.65
CA LYS A 434 14.32 17.17 35.88
C LYS A 434 14.05 18.08 37.09
N GLN A 435 12.82 18.56 37.26
CA GLN A 435 12.46 19.45 38.37
C GLN A 435 12.60 18.75 39.73
N PHE A 436 12.15 17.50 39.85
CA PHE A 436 12.20 16.75 41.11
C PHE A 436 13.58 16.16 41.43
N LEU A 437 14.36 15.77 40.41
CA LEU A 437 15.70 15.20 40.63
C LEU A 437 16.80 16.28 40.79
N LYS A 438 16.59 17.51 40.32
CA LYS A 438 17.59 18.59 40.40
C LYS A 438 18.09 18.90 41.82
N PRO A 439 17.22 19.03 42.85
CA PRO A 439 17.67 19.22 44.24
C PRO A 439 18.52 18.04 44.74
N LEU A 440 18.07 16.80 44.48
CA LEU A 440 18.79 15.58 44.87
C LEU A 440 20.17 15.49 44.20
N ILE A 441 20.27 15.75 42.88
CA ILE A 441 21.53 15.74 42.14
C ILE A 441 22.51 16.76 42.73
N ASN A 442 22.05 17.99 42.97
CA ASN A 442 22.89 19.06 43.48
C ASN A 442 23.39 18.78 44.90
N ASP A 443 22.50 18.27 45.78
CA ASP A 443 22.86 17.95 47.15
C ASP A 443 23.80 16.73 47.22
N MET A 444 23.61 15.70 46.40
CA MET A 444 24.53 14.56 46.31
C MET A 444 25.92 14.97 45.81
N VAL A 445 25.99 15.81 44.78
CA VAL A 445 27.26 16.36 44.26
C VAL A 445 27.95 17.26 45.28
N LYS A 446 27.20 17.97 46.12
CA LYS A 446 27.74 18.79 47.20
C LYS A 446 28.27 17.93 48.35
N LEU A 447 27.50 16.95 48.80
CA LEU A 447 27.84 16.07 49.91
C LEU A 447 29.05 15.16 49.60
N SER A 448 29.20 14.73 48.35
CA SER A 448 30.38 13.96 47.91
C SER A 448 31.67 14.79 47.92
N LYS A 449 31.59 16.11 47.66
CA LYS A 449 32.72 17.04 47.73
C LYS A 449 33.09 17.45 49.16
N GLU A 450 32.14 17.42 50.09
CA GLU A 450 32.32 17.84 51.49
C GLU A 450 32.94 16.76 52.40
N GLY A 451 33.25 15.55 51.89
CA GLY A 451 33.96 14.51 52.63
C GLY A 451 33.20 13.95 53.84
N LYS A 452 31.86 13.99 53.82
CA LYS A 452 31.02 13.50 54.92
C LYS A 452 31.01 11.98 55.02
N SER A 453 30.77 11.45 56.22
CA SER A 453 30.67 10.00 56.44
C SER A 453 29.60 9.37 55.53
N MET A 454 29.90 8.20 54.98
CA MET A 454 29.01 7.44 54.08
C MET A 454 27.64 7.17 54.69
N ILE A 455 27.56 6.95 56.00
CA ILE A 455 26.29 6.76 56.72
C ILE A 455 25.43 8.01 56.61
N THR A 456 26.02 9.20 56.72
CA THR A 456 25.32 10.49 56.59
C THR A 456 24.90 10.76 55.15
N ILE A 457 25.72 10.41 54.16
CA ILE A 457 25.39 10.56 52.73
C ILE A 457 24.20 9.68 52.37
N ILE A 458 24.24 8.41 52.75
CA ILE A 458 23.16 7.46 52.49
C ILE A 458 21.89 7.89 53.23
N SER A 459 21.97 8.27 54.52
CA SER A 459 20.79 8.77 55.25
C SER A 459 20.15 9.98 54.57
N LYS A 460 20.95 10.95 54.10
CA LYS A 460 20.42 12.13 53.40
C LYS A 460 19.84 11.80 52.03
N PHE A 461 20.41 10.82 51.33
CA PHE A 461 19.87 10.33 50.07
C PHE A 461 18.49 9.72 50.27
N ILE A 462 18.39 8.89 51.31
CA ILE A 462 17.14 8.28 51.74
C ILE A 462 16.09 9.35 52.07
N ASP A 463 16.45 10.39 52.82
CA ASP A 463 15.52 11.46 53.17
C ASP A 463 15.02 12.24 51.94
N HIS A 464 15.88 12.48 50.94
CA HIS A 464 15.47 13.11 49.68
C HIS A 464 14.55 12.22 48.84
N VAL A 465 14.83 10.93 48.75
CA VAL A 465 13.95 9.98 48.05
C VAL A 465 12.56 9.98 48.70
N ARG A 466 12.50 10.01 50.03
CA ARG A 466 11.24 10.14 50.78
C ARG A 466 10.51 11.45 50.50
N GLU A 467 11.23 12.57 50.50
CA GLU A 467 10.65 13.88 50.19
C GLU A 467 10.05 13.88 48.78
N ILE A 468 10.76 13.33 47.80
CA ILE A 468 10.29 13.22 46.41
C ILE A 468 9.03 12.35 46.33
N ILE A 469 9.03 11.17 46.96
CA ILE A 469 7.88 10.25 46.95
C ILE A 469 6.67 10.83 47.70
N SER A 470 6.90 11.62 48.75
CA SER A 470 5.81 12.34 49.43
C SER A 470 5.12 13.37 48.53
N LYS A 471 5.85 13.96 47.57
CA LYS A 471 5.32 14.95 46.61
C LYS A 471 4.76 14.30 45.35
N ASN A 472 5.37 13.22 44.86
CA ASN A 472 4.90 12.47 43.70
C ASN A 472 5.20 10.98 43.82
N LYS A 473 4.16 10.19 44.13
CA LYS A 473 4.24 8.74 44.32
C LYS A 473 4.53 7.96 43.04
N PHE A 474 4.21 8.51 41.87
CA PHE A 474 4.32 7.84 40.56
C PHE A 474 5.51 8.35 39.72
N LEU A 475 6.43 9.12 40.32
CA LEU A 475 7.57 9.69 39.59
C LEU A 475 8.50 8.60 39.02
N HIS A 476 8.58 7.43 39.67
CA HIS A 476 9.38 6.30 39.22
C HIS A 476 8.93 5.75 37.84
N GLU A 477 7.63 5.81 37.51
CA GLU A 477 7.10 5.44 36.20
C GLU A 477 7.55 6.44 35.12
N LYS A 478 7.52 7.74 35.44
CA LYS A 478 7.97 8.82 34.53
C LYS A 478 9.47 8.75 34.27
N ILE A 479 10.28 8.45 35.29
CA ILE A 479 11.73 8.21 35.14
C ILE A 479 11.96 7.04 34.19
N SER A 480 11.28 5.91 34.42
CA SER A 480 11.40 4.72 33.58
C SER A 480 11.01 5.00 32.11
N HIS A 481 9.95 5.79 31.90
CA HIS A 481 9.50 6.21 30.57
C HIS A 481 10.52 7.10 29.86
N CYS A 482 11.09 8.08 30.57
CA CYS A 482 12.15 8.95 30.04
C CYS A 482 13.43 8.17 29.72
N CYS A 483 13.81 7.20 30.55
CA CYS A 483 14.97 6.34 30.33
C CYS A 483 14.83 5.48 29.06
N LYS A 484 13.65 4.89 28.82
CA LYS A 484 13.35 4.14 27.59
C LYS A 484 13.49 5.00 26.33
N SER A 485 13.18 6.28 26.43
CA SER A 485 13.22 7.24 25.31
C SER A 485 14.49 8.10 25.31
N SER A 486 15.50 7.77 26.11
CA SER A 486 16.66 8.64 26.38
C SER A 486 17.47 8.99 25.13
N LEU A 487 17.77 8.01 24.27
CA LEU A 487 18.52 8.23 23.03
C LEU A 487 17.74 9.14 22.06
N ALA A 488 16.42 8.94 21.97
CA ALA A 488 15.56 9.76 21.12
C ALA A 488 15.49 11.20 21.63
N LEU A 489 15.34 11.40 22.95
CA LEU A 489 15.36 12.72 23.59
C LEU A 489 16.71 13.45 23.40
N GLN A 490 17.82 12.71 23.51
CA GLN A 490 19.17 13.23 23.23
C GLN A 490 19.32 13.66 21.77
N ASN A 491 18.87 12.84 20.83
CA ASN A 491 18.93 13.13 19.39
C ASN A 491 18.08 14.35 19.03
N ILE A 492 16.89 14.49 19.62
CA ILE A 492 16.06 15.68 19.42
C ILE A 492 16.78 16.93 19.94
N TYR A 493 17.32 16.87 21.17
CA TYR A 493 18.07 17.99 21.77
C TYR A 493 19.25 18.42 20.88
N PHE A 494 20.11 17.50 20.46
CA PHE A 494 21.24 17.82 19.57
C PHE A 494 20.78 18.31 18.18
N SER A 495 19.68 17.78 17.65
CA SER A 495 19.17 18.20 16.34
C SER A 495 18.58 19.61 16.36
N ILE A 496 17.98 20.04 17.46
CA ILE A 496 17.42 21.40 17.62
C ILE A 496 18.55 22.41 17.81
N VAL A 497 19.56 22.09 18.63
CA VAL A 497 20.71 22.97 18.88
C VAL A 497 21.49 23.25 17.59
N ASN A 498 21.56 22.28 16.65
CA ASN A 498 22.36 22.40 15.42
C ASN A 498 21.55 22.74 14.13
N ARG A 499 20.21 22.90 14.22
CA ARG A 499 19.31 22.97 13.04
C ARG A 499 19.56 24.17 12.11
N GLY A 500 19.94 25.32 12.67
CA GLY A 500 20.15 26.56 11.91
C GLY A 500 21.50 26.65 11.20
N GLU A 501 22.51 25.89 11.64
CA GLU A 501 23.89 26.03 11.16
C GLU A 501 24.22 25.04 10.03
N ALA A 502 23.81 23.78 10.18
CA ALA A 502 23.99 22.75 9.15
C ALA A 502 23.24 23.07 7.83
N THR A 503 22.02 23.63 7.94
CA THR A 503 21.24 24.02 6.75
C THR A 503 21.87 25.20 6.02
N LYS A 504 22.40 26.21 6.74
CA LYS A 504 23.13 27.34 6.15
C LYS A 504 24.43 26.91 5.47
N GLU A 505 25.13 25.93 6.04
CA GLU A 505 26.35 25.38 5.45
C GLU A 505 26.07 24.63 4.14
N ARG A 506 25.04 23.78 4.11
CA ARG A 506 24.62 23.07 2.88
C ARG A 506 24.23 24.03 1.76
N ILE A 507 23.51 25.10 2.07
CA ILE A 507 23.16 26.16 1.10
C ILE A 507 24.43 26.84 0.58
N ARG A 508 25.37 27.21 1.47
CA ARG A 508 26.63 27.84 1.07
C ARG A 508 27.46 26.96 0.13
N ASP A 509 27.61 25.68 0.47
CA ASP A 509 28.39 24.75 -0.34
C ASP A 509 27.70 24.48 -1.70
N ALA A 510 26.36 24.41 -1.75
CA ALA A 510 25.59 24.30 -2.99
C ALA A 510 25.76 25.48 -3.95
N VAL A 511 25.89 26.70 -3.41
CA VAL A 511 26.06 27.92 -4.22
C VAL A 511 27.51 28.12 -4.67
N THR A 512 28.48 27.88 -3.78
CA THR A 512 29.88 28.30 -3.99
C THR A 512 30.81 27.19 -4.46
N LYS A 513 30.48 25.92 -4.19
CA LYS A 513 31.35 24.76 -4.48
C LYS A 513 30.62 23.61 -5.18
N GLY A 514 29.38 23.83 -5.57
CA GLY A 514 28.52 22.81 -6.17
C GLY A 514 28.76 22.68 -7.67
N SER A 515 28.94 21.44 -8.15
CA SER A 515 28.95 21.12 -9.58
C SER A 515 27.57 20.62 -10.02
N TYR A 516 26.91 21.38 -10.88
CA TYR A 516 25.61 21.03 -11.44
C TYR A 516 25.81 20.22 -12.72
N ARG A 517 25.17 19.06 -12.80
CA ARG A 517 25.13 18.20 -13.98
C ARG A 517 23.70 18.10 -14.51
N PHE A 518 23.52 18.52 -15.75
CA PHE A 518 22.29 18.34 -16.52
C PHE A 518 22.53 17.20 -17.51
N TYR A 519 21.64 16.21 -17.56
CA TYR A 519 21.76 15.09 -18.49
C TYR A 519 20.40 14.50 -18.86
N HIS A 520 20.31 13.87 -20.02
CA HIS A 520 19.14 13.10 -20.43
C HIS A 520 19.25 11.64 -19.95
N ASP A 521 18.28 11.17 -19.15
CA ASP A 521 18.19 9.77 -18.76
C ASP A 521 17.50 8.97 -19.87
N LYS A 522 18.28 8.18 -20.62
CA LYS A 522 17.79 7.35 -21.74
C LYS A 522 16.74 6.30 -21.33
N ASN A 523 16.69 5.89 -20.06
CA ASN A 523 15.76 4.88 -19.59
C ASN A 523 14.41 5.47 -19.19
N ARG A 524 14.43 6.65 -18.57
CA ARG A 524 13.23 7.38 -18.14
C ARG A 524 12.73 8.37 -19.18
N ASP A 525 13.55 8.65 -20.18
CA ASP A 525 13.29 9.60 -21.26
C ASP A 525 12.93 10.99 -20.72
N LYS A 526 13.71 11.42 -19.71
CA LYS A 526 13.53 12.69 -19.01
C LYS A 526 14.87 13.36 -18.79
N CYS A 527 14.90 14.69 -18.85
CA CYS A 527 16.05 15.48 -18.46
C CYS A 527 16.15 15.55 -16.92
N MET A 528 17.32 15.25 -16.40
CA MET A 528 17.61 15.18 -14.97
C MET A 528 18.64 16.25 -14.59
N VAL A 529 18.49 16.77 -13.38
CA VAL A 529 19.44 17.71 -12.75
C VAL A 529 20.00 17.08 -11.50
N MET A 530 21.33 17.08 -11.38
CA MET A 530 22.04 16.60 -10.20
C MET A 530 23.06 17.63 -9.75
N LEU A 531 23.00 18.02 -8.48
CA LEU A 531 24.04 18.80 -7.85
C LEU A 531 24.99 17.88 -7.08
N HIS A 532 26.28 18.06 -7.33
CA HIS A 532 27.37 17.42 -6.62
C HIS A 532 28.07 18.44 -5.72
N CYS A 533 28.12 18.16 -4.41
CA CYS A 533 28.84 19.00 -3.45
C CYS A 533 29.72 18.14 -2.55
N GLN A 534 30.89 18.65 -2.18
CA GLN A 534 31.74 18.04 -1.17
C GLN A 534 31.63 18.84 0.13
N ASP A 535 31.36 18.18 1.25
CA ASP A 535 31.36 18.84 2.55
C ASP A 535 32.79 19.01 3.11
N LYS A 536 32.93 19.74 4.22
CA LYS A 536 34.23 19.96 4.89
C LYS A 536 34.91 18.67 5.38
N SER A 537 34.17 17.57 5.54
CA SER A 537 34.70 16.26 5.92
C SER A 537 35.18 15.44 4.71
N GLY A 538 35.04 15.99 3.49
CA GLY A 538 35.39 15.32 2.25
C GLY A 538 34.32 14.38 1.71
N LYS A 539 33.17 14.26 2.40
CA LYS A 539 32.07 13.40 1.98
C LYS A 539 31.29 14.05 0.84
N GLN A 540 31.01 13.27 -0.19
CA GLN A 540 30.25 13.73 -1.36
C GLN A 540 28.75 13.62 -1.09
N ASN A 541 28.06 14.72 -1.35
CA ASN A 541 26.61 14.85 -1.24
C ASN A 541 26.03 15.08 -2.64
N PHE A 542 24.97 14.33 -2.95
CA PHE A 542 24.25 14.41 -4.20
C PHE A 542 22.84 14.92 -3.92
N TYR A 543 22.38 15.90 -4.70
CA TYR A 543 21.05 16.47 -4.57
C TYR A 543 20.35 16.42 -5.92
N ASP A 544 19.17 15.81 -5.96
CA ASP A 544 18.28 15.85 -7.12
C ASP A 544 17.45 17.14 -7.14
N LEU A 545 16.62 17.32 -8.17
CA LEU A 545 15.78 18.52 -8.32
C LEU A 545 14.83 18.74 -7.12
N ALA A 546 14.26 17.67 -6.56
CA ALA A 546 13.36 17.77 -5.41
C ALA A 546 14.11 18.19 -4.15
N ASN A 547 15.30 17.63 -3.93
CA ASN A 547 16.18 18.05 -2.84
C ASN A 547 16.65 19.50 -3.00
N LEU A 548 16.90 19.97 -4.23
CA LEU A 548 17.27 21.36 -4.51
C LEU A 548 16.11 22.32 -4.24
N GLN A 549 14.88 21.96 -4.63
CA GLN A 549 13.68 22.74 -4.32
C GLN A 549 13.40 22.78 -2.81
N ASP A 550 13.63 21.68 -2.09
CA ASP A 550 13.52 21.63 -0.63
C ASP A 550 14.57 22.55 0.03
N LEU A 551 15.83 22.48 -0.41
CA LEU A 551 16.88 23.41 0.04
C LEU A 551 16.53 24.87 -0.26
N GLN A 552 15.92 25.15 -1.41
CA GLN A 552 15.44 26.49 -1.79
C GLN A 552 14.32 26.96 -0.85
N ARG A 553 13.31 26.11 -0.57
CA ARG A 553 12.23 26.40 0.37
C ARG A 553 12.76 26.67 1.78
N GLN A 554 13.73 25.86 2.22
CA GLN A 554 14.41 26.03 3.51
C GLN A 554 15.22 27.34 3.55
N ALA A 555 15.94 27.67 2.48
CA ALA A 555 16.66 28.93 2.35
C ALA A 555 15.72 30.15 2.42
N LEU A 556 14.57 30.09 1.74
CA LEU A 556 13.52 31.13 1.77
C LEU A 556 12.92 31.32 3.17
N LEU A 557 12.74 30.24 3.94
CA LEU A 557 12.28 30.29 5.33
C LEU A 557 13.33 30.92 6.25
N ILE A 558 14.62 30.61 6.03
CA ILE A 558 15.73 31.18 6.79
C ILE A 558 15.93 32.68 6.45
N ALA A 559 15.80 33.03 5.17
CA ALA A 559 15.93 34.40 4.67
C ALA A 559 14.77 35.31 5.11
N LYS A 560 13.59 34.78 5.45
CA LYS A 560 12.52 35.60 6.04
C LYS A 560 12.90 36.24 7.38
N GLN A 561 13.93 35.73 8.08
CA GLN A 561 14.51 36.34 9.29
C GLN A 561 15.70 37.28 9.01
N ALA A 562 16.23 37.32 7.78
CA ALA A 562 17.35 38.17 7.39
C ALA A 562 17.08 38.80 6.01
N ALA A 563 16.74 40.09 6.02
CA ALA A 563 16.27 40.85 4.86
C ALA A 563 17.02 40.59 3.53
N SER A 564 16.22 40.28 2.50
CA SER A 564 16.36 40.66 1.09
C SER A 564 17.76 40.76 0.48
N ALA A 565 18.33 39.62 0.07
CA ALA A 565 19.21 39.51 -1.10
C ALA A 565 19.40 38.02 -1.42
N PHE A 566 19.40 37.64 -2.70
CA PHE A 566 19.60 36.27 -3.21
C PHE A 566 18.42 35.29 -3.04
N VAL A 567 17.44 35.41 -3.94
CA VAL A 567 16.59 34.29 -4.35
C VAL A 567 17.17 33.76 -5.66
N LEU A 568 17.86 32.63 -5.61
CA LEU A 568 18.07 31.81 -6.81
C LEU A 568 16.68 31.36 -7.26
N ARG A 569 16.10 32.07 -8.23
CA ARG A 569 14.99 31.54 -9.03
C ARG A 569 15.59 30.41 -9.88
N ILE A 570 15.58 29.19 -9.35
CA ILE A 570 15.54 28.02 -10.23
C ILE A 570 14.27 28.24 -11.05
N PRO A 571 14.35 28.34 -12.39
CA PRO A 571 13.16 28.48 -13.22
C PRO A 571 12.19 27.38 -12.81
N ASP A 572 10.93 27.75 -12.55
CA ASP A 572 9.86 26.77 -12.45
C ASP A 572 9.98 25.89 -13.69
N GLY A 573 10.32 24.63 -13.44
CA GLY A 573 10.48 23.64 -14.49
C GLY A 573 9.12 23.42 -15.11
N ASN A 574 8.77 24.23 -16.10
CA ASN A 574 7.91 23.76 -17.16
C ASN A 574 8.68 22.62 -17.83
N GLU A 575 8.40 21.38 -17.38
CA GLU A 575 8.86 20.14 -18.01
C GLU A 575 8.57 20.16 -19.53
N ASN A 576 7.62 20.99 -19.97
CA ASN A 576 7.23 21.19 -21.37
C ASN A 576 8.32 21.79 -22.29
N SER A 577 9.31 22.51 -21.77
CA SER A 577 10.25 23.27 -22.62
C SER A 577 11.36 22.40 -23.25
N LEU A 578 11.62 21.21 -22.71
CA LEU A 578 12.68 20.31 -23.19
C LEU A 578 12.18 19.14 -24.05
N GLU A 579 10.86 18.98 -24.23
CA GLU A 579 10.30 17.99 -25.16
C GLU A 579 10.38 18.44 -26.64
N GLN A 580 10.86 19.66 -26.92
CA GLN A 580 11.03 20.23 -28.27
C GLN A 580 12.28 19.72 -29.02
N GLY A 581 12.32 18.40 -29.23
CA GLY A 581 12.99 17.69 -30.31
C GLY A 581 14.28 18.19 -31.00
N THR A 582 15.27 18.78 -30.32
CA THR A 582 16.62 18.91 -30.90
C THR A 582 17.51 17.73 -30.52
N LYS A 583 18.22 17.19 -31.51
CA LYS A 583 19.22 16.12 -31.32
C LYS A 583 20.35 16.56 -30.36
N GLU A 584 20.69 17.85 -30.41
CA GLU A 584 21.71 18.48 -29.57
C GLU A 584 21.25 18.60 -28.09
N LEU A 585 19.95 18.73 -27.82
CA LEU A 585 19.41 18.69 -26.44
C LEU A 585 19.29 17.26 -25.90
N MET A 586 19.11 16.24 -26.74
CA MET A 586 19.04 14.83 -26.31
C MET A 586 20.39 14.24 -25.87
N GLU A 587 21.52 14.82 -26.31
CA GLU A 587 22.87 14.47 -25.86
C GLU A 587 23.46 15.47 -24.85
N PHE A 588 22.66 16.47 -24.43
CA PHE A 588 23.11 17.58 -23.59
C PHE A 588 23.65 17.11 -22.25
N ASN A 589 24.97 17.23 -22.07
CA ASN A 589 25.66 17.08 -20.80
C ASN A 589 26.32 18.41 -20.47
N LEU A 590 25.68 19.20 -19.60
CA LEU A 590 26.29 20.43 -19.10
C LEU A 590 26.78 20.20 -17.67
N THR A 591 28.06 20.48 -17.44
CA THR A 591 28.65 20.55 -16.10
C THR A 591 29.02 21.99 -15.79
N ALA A 592 28.37 22.60 -14.80
CA ALA A 592 28.65 23.96 -14.35
C ALA A 592 29.18 23.94 -12.91
N ASN A 593 30.31 24.62 -12.67
CA ASN A 593 31.01 24.60 -11.38
C ASN A 593 30.47 25.59 -10.34
N SER A 594 29.43 26.37 -10.69
CA SER A 594 28.69 27.26 -9.79
C SER A 594 27.36 27.66 -10.42
N ALA A 595 26.43 28.18 -9.60
CA ALA A 595 25.12 28.66 -10.07
C ALA A 595 25.23 29.91 -10.96
N GLU A 596 26.24 30.76 -10.76
CA GLU A 596 26.46 31.98 -11.56
C GLU A 596 26.86 31.66 -13.01
N CYS A 597 27.55 30.54 -13.25
CA CYS A 597 27.94 30.11 -14.59
C CYS A 597 26.77 29.55 -15.42
N ILE A 598 25.58 29.35 -14.82
CA ILE A 598 24.40 28.80 -15.50
C ILE A 598 23.61 29.90 -16.23
N LEU A 599 23.57 31.12 -15.68
CA LEU A 599 22.73 32.21 -16.20
C LEU A 599 23.07 32.60 -17.66
N PRO A 600 24.34 32.79 -18.06
CA PRO A 600 24.67 33.13 -19.45
C PRO A 600 24.34 31.99 -20.41
N ASN A 601 24.57 30.73 -19.99
CA ASN A 601 24.23 29.56 -20.80
C ASN A 601 22.72 29.42 -21.01
N LEU A 602 21.91 29.83 -20.03
CA LEU A 602 20.44 29.79 -20.12
C LEU A 602 19.89 30.85 -21.09
N GLU A 603 20.50 32.03 -21.17
CA GLU A 603 20.13 33.04 -22.16
C GLU A 603 20.47 32.58 -23.57
N THR A 604 21.65 32.00 -23.78
CA THR A 604 22.03 31.38 -25.06
C THR A 604 21.08 30.25 -25.45
N LEU A 605 20.79 29.31 -24.54
CA LEU A 605 19.85 28.22 -24.80
C LEU A 605 18.44 28.71 -25.13
N LYS A 606 17.96 29.77 -24.49
CA LYS A 606 16.66 30.38 -24.83
C LYS A 606 16.65 30.95 -26.24
N HIS A 607 17.72 31.62 -26.63
CA HIS A 607 17.88 32.16 -27.98
C HIS A 607 17.97 31.03 -29.02
N ASP A 608 18.72 29.97 -28.74
CA ASP A 608 18.85 28.80 -29.61
C ASP A 608 17.52 28.05 -29.75
N LEU A 609 16.76 27.92 -28.65
CA LEU A 609 15.41 27.34 -28.66
C LEU A 609 14.45 28.16 -29.51
N GLN A 610 14.43 29.48 -29.37
CA GLN A 610 13.60 30.36 -30.21
C GLN A 610 13.97 30.25 -31.68
N THR A 611 15.27 30.18 -31.98
CA THR A 611 15.76 30.00 -33.36
C THR A 611 15.31 28.65 -33.91
N TRP A 612 15.36 27.60 -33.11
CA TRP A 612 14.87 26.26 -33.46
C TRP A 612 13.36 26.23 -33.72
N GLU A 613 12.55 26.82 -32.83
CA GLU A 613 11.09 26.91 -32.99
C GLU A 613 10.72 27.59 -34.32
N ASN A 614 11.42 28.67 -34.68
CA ASN A 614 11.23 29.35 -35.96
C ASN A 614 11.58 28.46 -37.16
N ILE A 615 12.69 27.71 -37.09
CA ILE A 615 13.10 26.77 -38.15
C ILE A 615 12.05 25.67 -38.35
N VAL A 616 11.55 25.09 -37.25
CA VAL A 616 10.51 24.05 -37.28
C VAL A 616 9.21 24.62 -37.84
N GLN A 617 8.81 25.82 -37.42
CA GLN A 617 7.62 26.49 -37.94
C GLN A 617 7.71 26.69 -39.45
N GLN A 618 8.81 27.25 -39.94
CA GLN A 618 9.00 27.49 -41.36
C GLN A 618 8.96 26.18 -42.16
N ALA A 619 9.61 25.13 -41.67
CA ALA A 619 9.62 23.83 -42.35
C ALA A 619 8.21 23.20 -42.42
N GLN A 620 7.40 23.35 -41.37
CA GLN A 620 6.01 22.87 -41.32
C GLN A 620 5.08 23.64 -42.25
N GLU A 621 5.31 24.93 -42.44
CA GLU A 621 4.55 25.77 -43.39
C GLU A 621 4.84 25.40 -44.85
N GLU A 622 6.10 25.07 -45.17
CA GLU A 622 6.48 24.62 -46.51
C GLU A 622 6.13 23.15 -46.80
N ASN A 623 6.10 22.29 -45.77
CA ASN A 623 5.88 20.86 -45.93
C ASN A 623 4.66 20.41 -45.12
N TYR A 624 3.48 20.42 -45.74
CA TYR A 624 2.20 20.16 -45.08
C TYR A 624 2.18 18.87 -44.25
N TYR A 625 2.73 17.77 -44.75
CA TYR A 625 2.70 16.49 -44.04
C TYR A 625 3.56 16.46 -42.76
N LEU A 626 4.48 17.40 -42.55
CA LEU A 626 5.17 17.55 -41.27
C LEU A 626 4.22 17.98 -40.15
N THR A 627 3.13 18.68 -40.49
CA THR A 627 2.16 19.15 -39.49
C THR A 627 1.40 17.99 -38.83
N PHE A 628 1.46 16.76 -39.34
CA PHE A 628 0.81 15.58 -38.75
C PHE A 628 1.61 14.93 -37.62
N TYR A 629 2.83 15.40 -37.38
CA TYR A 629 3.80 14.72 -36.52
C TYR A 629 4.37 15.71 -35.51
N THR A 630 4.43 15.29 -34.24
CA THR A 630 5.14 16.03 -33.19
C THR A 630 6.64 16.03 -33.46
N ALA A 631 7.40 16.90 -32.81
CA ALA A 631 8.84 16.97 -32.92
C ALA A 631 9.49 15.59 -32.67
N ARG A 632 8.96 14.82 -31.71
CA ARG A 632 9.41 13.46 -31.39
C ARG A 632 9.14 12.45 -32.52
N HIS A 633 7.99 12.56 -33.20
CA HIS A 633 7.71 11.74 -34.38
C HIS A 633 8.65 12.09 -35.53
N ILE A 634 8.91 13.38 -35.76
CA ILE A 634 9.85 13.86 -36.78
C ILE A 634 11.27 13.33 -36.51
N LEU A 635 11.70 13.29 -35.25
CA LEU A 635 12.99 12.69 -34.86
C LEU A 635 13.06 11.19 -35.15
N THR A 636 11.95 10.47 -34.98
CA THR A 636 11.89 9.04 -35.33
C THR A 636 12.05 8.84 -36.84
N PHE A 637 11.43 9.70 -37.66
CA PHE A 637 11.66 9.71 -39.10
C PHE A 637 13.09 10.12 -39.47
N TYR A 638 13.67 11.08 -38.75
CA TYR A 638 15.06 11.48 -38.92
C TYR A 638 16.02 10.30 -38.67
N ASP A 639 15.84 9.57 -37.57
CA ASP A 639 16.65 8.39 -37.25
C ASP A 639 16.52 7.29 -38.31
N TYR A 640 15.33 7.15 -38.91
CA TYR A 640 15.08 6.21 -40.00
C TYR A 640 15.77 6.61 -41.31
N PHE A 641 15.77 7.90 -41.66
CA PHE A 641 16.32 8.43 -42.92
C PHE A 641 17.81 8.87 -42.83
N SER A 642 18.40 8.94 -41.63
CA SER A 642 19.81 9.33 -41.42
C SER A 642 20.82 8.27 -41.90
N VAL A 643 21.99 8.72 -42.36
CA VAL A 643 23.14 7.88 -42.77
C VAL A 643 23.58 6.92 -41.64
N LYS A 644 23.45 7.37 -40.37
CA LYS A 644 23.87 6.63 -39.17
C LYS A 644 22.80 5.68 -38.62
N GLY A 645 21.61 5.64 -39.23
CA GLY A 645 20.52 4.77 -38.83
C GLY A 645 20.94 3.30 -38.93
N HIS A 646 21.29 2.68 -37.81
CA HIS A 646 21.32 1.23 -37.73
C HIS A 646 19.92 0.73 -38.09
N MET A 647 19.81 -0.31 -38.92
CA MET A 647 18.56 -1.01 -39.26
C MET A 647 17.91 -1.58 -38.00
N ASN A 648 17.32 -0.72 -37.17
CA ASN A 648 16.65 -1.06 -35.95
C ASN A 648 15.20 -1.37 -36.30
N LEU A 649 14.83 -2.65 -36.20
CA LEU A 649 13.47 -3.15 -36.46
C LEU A 649 12.41 -2.32 -35.73
N LYS A 650 12.69 -1.84 -34.51
CA LYS A 650 11.76 -1.00 -33.74
C LYS A 650 11.51 0.37 -34.38
N ILE A 651 12.54 1.00 -34.95
CA ILE A 651 12.40 2.32 -35.60
C ILE A 651 11.61 2.16 -36.90
N HIS A 652 11.89 1.09 -37.65
CA HIS A 652 11.12 0.74 -38.85
C HIS A 652 9.64 0.51 -38.53
N GLU A 653 9.34 -0.34 -37.55
CA GLU A 653 7.95 -0.61 -37.11
C GLU A 653 7.25 0.67 -36.66
N THR A 654 7.93 1.53 -35.89
CA THR A 654 7.37 2.81 -35.44
C THR A 654 7.09 3.76 -36.60
N CYS A 655 8.03 3.94 -37.54
CA CYS A 655 7.83 4.79 -38.70
C CYS A 655 6.70 4.27 -39.61
N GLU A 656 6.58 2.96 -39.77
CA GLU A 656 5.49 2.34 -40.54
C GLU A 656 4.13 2.57 -39.87
N LEU A 657 4.08 2.48 -38.54
CA LEU A 657 2.88 2.82 -37.76
C LEU A 657 2.51 4.30 -37.87
N LEU A 658 3.48 5.21 -37.75
CA LEU A 658 3.29 6.66 -37.89
C LEU A 658 2.74 7.04 -39.26
N LEU A 659 3.25 6.44 -40.34
CA LEU A 659 2.70 6.65 -41.68
C LEU A 659 1.26 6.15 -41.81
N ARG A 660 0.95 5.01 -41.20
CA ARG A 660 -0.41 4.44 -41.20
C ARG A 660 -1.42 5.31 -40.44
N LEU A 661 -0.95 6.13 -39.49
CA LEU A 661 -1.77 7.14 -38.81
C LEU A 661 -2.19 8.24 -39.77
N GLY A 662 -1.26 8.81 -40.54
CA GLY A 662 -1.62 9.79 -41.57
C GLY A 662 -2.46 9.18 -42.71
N ASN A 663 -2.22 7.90 -43.02
CA ASN A 663 -2.88 7.19 -44.11
C ASN A 663 -2.77 5.66 -43.95
N LYS A 664 -3.90 4.98 -43.73
CA LYS A 664 -3.94 3.51 -43.52
C LYS A 664 -3.30 2.69 -44.66
N ARG A 665 -3.22 3.23 -45.88
CA ARG A 665 -2.65 2.57 -47.06
C ARG A 665 -1.22 3.00 -47.38
N ALA A 666 -0.65 3.96 -46.65
CA ALA A 666 0.74 4.35 -46.82
C ALA A 666 1.66 3.20 -46.42
N LYS A 667 2.71 2.99 -47.21
CA LYS A 667 3.76 2.03 -46.94
C LYS A 667 5.08 2.77 -46.82
N LEU A 668 5.84 2.43 -45.79
CA LEU A 668 7.18 2.96 -45.61
C LEU A 668 8.05 2.53 -46.79
N LEU A 669 8.63 3.49 -47.51
CA LEU A 669 9.57 3.17 -48.58
C LEU A 669 10.82 2.53 -47.97
N PRO A 670 11.32 1.41 -48.52
CA PRO A 670 12.54 0.78 -48.01
C PRO A 670 13.70 1.77 -48.11
N ASN A 671 14.43 1.96 -47.01
CA ASN A 671 15.65 2.76 -46.99
C ASN A 671 16.75 2.05 -47.82
N ARG A 672 16.72 2.23 -49.14
CA ARG A 672 17.66 1.62 -50.11
C ARG A 672 19.01 2.33 -50.21
N GLY A 673 19.28 3.31 -49.35
CA GLY A 673 20.54 4.05 -49.35
C GLY A 673 20.69 5.11 -50.44
N ASP A 674 19.67 5.30 -51.29
CA ASP A 674 19.70 6.24 -52.43
C ASP A 674 19.47 7.71 -52.01
N VAL A 675 18.90 7.94 -50.83
CA VAL A 675 18.65 9.29 -50.28
C VAL A 675 18.96 9.28 -48.79
N LYS A 676 20.22 9.58 -48.42
CA LYS A 676 20.62 9.69 -47.02
C LYS A 676 20.70 11.15 -46.59
N ILE A 677 20.22 11.45 -45.38
CA ILE A 677 20.41 12.77 -44.77
C ILE A 677 21.84 12.84 -44.23
N ASP A 678 22.72 13.56 -44.92
CA ASP A 678 24.13 13.79 -44.54
C ASP A 678 24.21 14.92 -43.51
N GLU A 679 24.43 14.54 -42.25
CA GLU A 679 24.43 15.43 -41.08
C GLU A 679 25.50 16.53 -41.16
N ASP A 680 26.61 16.26 -41.85
CA ASP A 680 27.76 17.17 -41.88
C ASP A 680 27.65 18.25 -42.98
N LYS A 681 26.58 18.20 -43.81
CA LYS A 681 26.41 19.10 -44.97
C LYS A 681 25.11 19.88 -45.00
N MET A 682 24.18 19.65 -44.07
CA MET A 682 22.84 20.24 -44.09
C MET A 682 22.52 20.96 -42.80
N ASN A 683 21.91 22.14 -42.90
CA ASN A 683 21.30 22.78 -41.73
C ASN A 683 20.00 22.04 -41.35
N PHE A 684 19.53 22.23 -40.12
CA PHE A 684 18.34 21.53 -39.65
C PHE A 684 17.08 21.82 -40.45
N TYR A 685 16.95 23.02 -41.01
CA TYR A 685 15.83 23.37 -41.88
C TYR A 685 15.77 22.47 -43.12
N GLU A 686 16.90 22.28 -43.81
CA GLU A 686 17.03 21.40 -44.96
C GLU A 686 16.74 19.94 -44.62
N VAL A 687 17.14 19.50 -43.42
CA VAL A 687 16.82 18.16 -42.90
C VAL A 687 15.31 17.99 -42.77
N LEU A 688 14.62 18.92 -42.11
CA LEU A 688 13.18 18.89 -41.94
C LEU A 688 12.46 18.90 -43.29
N CYS A 689 12.85 19.78 -44.21
CA CYS A 689 12.28 19.85 -45.55
C CYS A 689 12.49 18.56 -46.34
N LYS A 690 13.64 17.88 -46.20
CA LYS A 690 13.85 16.57 -46.83
C LYS A 690 12.93 15.49 -46.27
N ILE A 691 12.72 15.47 -44.96
CA ILE A 691 11.74 14.56 -44.34
C ILE A 691 10.34 14.89 -44.86
N GLY A 692 9.98 16.17 -44.91
CA GLY A 692 8.71 16.67 -45.44
C GLY A 692 8.44 16.20 -46.87
N ASN A 693 9.40 16.41 -47.78
CA ASN A 693 9.31 15.93 -49.16
C ASN A 693 9.18 14.39 -49.25
N LYS A 694 9.84 13.65 -48.36
CA LYS A 694 9.72 12.18 -48.32
C LYS A 694 8.34 11.72 -47.86
N LEU A 695 7.75 12.43 -46.89
CA LEU A 695 6.38 12.19 -46.48
C LEU A 695 5.43 12.53 -47.64
N ASP A 696 5.64 13.66 -48.31
CA ASP A 696 4.87 14.05 -49.50
C ASP A 696 4.88 12.94 -50.56
N ASP A 697 6.06 12.44 -50.97
CA ASP A 697 6.20 11.32 -51.91
C ASP A 697 5.34 10.09 -51.50
N MET A 698 5.25 9.80 -50.19
CA MET A 698 4.50 8.65 -49.66
C MET A 698 2.99 8.88 -49.62
N PHE A 699 2.54 10.11 -49.38
CA PHE A 699 1.13 10.46 -49.27
C PHE A 699 0.49 10.81 -50.61
N THR A 700 1.23 11.44 -51.53
CA THR A 700 0.77 11.89 -52.85
C THR A 700 0.35 10.74 -53.77
N LEU A 701 0.72 9.49 -53.45
CA LEU A 701 0.35 8.31 -54.25
C LEU A 701 -1.01 7.69 -53.90
N ARG A 702 -1.55 7.80 -52.66
CA ARG A 702 -2.74 7.00 -52.25
C ARG A 702 -3.46 7.49 -50.97
N LEU A 703 -4.04 8.68 -50.90
CA LEU A 703 -4.78 9.10 -49.70
C LEU A 703 -6.27 8.72 -49.73
N GLU A 704 -6.62 7.62 -49.04
CA GLU A 704 -7.95 7.41 -48.46
C GLU A 704 -7.81 7.52 -46.93
N LEU A 705 -8.46 8.52 -46.33
CA LEU A 705 -8.40 8.81 -44.89
C LEU A 705 -8.95 7.67 -44.01
N LEU A 706 -8.58 7.71 -42.72
CA LEU A 706 -8.75 6.68 -41.69
C LEU A 706 -10.17 6.07 -41.56
N ARG A 707 -11.24 6.75 -41.96
CA ARG A 707 -12.59 6.16 -42.17
C ARG A 707 -13.50 7.21 -42.81
N THR A 708 -14.18 6.88 -43.90
CA THR A 708 -15.22 7.73 -44.49
C THR A 708 -16.55 7.46 -43.78
N ILE A 709 -17.13 8.46 -43.11
CA ILE A 709 -18.46 8.36 -42.51
C ILE A 709 -19.49 8.64 -43.61
N ASN A 710 -20.17 7.62 -44.14
CA ASN A 710 -21.06 7.75 -45.32
C ASN A 710 -22.42 8.42 -45.06
N ALA A 711 -22.55 9.20 -43.98
CA ALA A 711 -23.76 9.94 -43.65
C ALA A 711 -23.66 11.41 -44.09
N ARG A 712 -23.58 11.71 -45.41
CA ARG A 712 -23.57 13.09 -45.98
C ARG A 712 -22.75 14.11 -45.16
N LEU A 713 -21.60 13.71 -44.63
CA LEU A 713 -20.69 14.55 -43.86
C LEU A 713 -19.28 14.18 -44.31
N GLU A 714 -18.58 15.17 -44.85
CA GLU A 714 -17.23 15.10 -45.40
C GLU A 714 -16.18 14.64 -44.37
N PRO A 715 -14.97 14.22 -44.80
CA PRO A 715 -13.98 13.59 -43.93
C PRO A 715 -13.58 14.51 -42.76
N ILE A 716 -13.85 14.08 -41.53
CA ILE A 716 -13.46 14.81 -40.31
C ILE A 716 -12.04 14.40 -39.92
N VAL A 717 -11.14 15.37 -39.77
CA VAL A 717 -9.89 15.19 -39.02
C VAL A 717 -10.15 15.66 -37.60
N SER A 718 -10.16 14.73 -36.65
CA SER A 718 -10.31 15.01 -35.22
C SER A 718 -9.06 14.55 -34.49
N ASP A 719 -8.44 15.46 -33.74
CA ASP A 719 -7.40 15.13 -32.78
C ASP A 719 -7.92 15.44 -31.38
N ILE A 720 -7.54 14.61 -30.41
CA ILE A 720 -7.74 14.92 -29.00
C ILE A 720 -6.48 15.61 -28.52
N VAL A 721 -6.62 16.88 -28.16
CA VAL A 721 -5.48 17.78 -27.93
C VAL A 721 -5.32 18.01 -26.45
N TYR A 722 -4.25 17.50 -25.86
CA TYR A 722 -3.92 17.72 -24.45
C TYR A 722 -2.67 18.57 -24.24
N GLN A 723 -1.89 18.81 -25.31
CA GLN A 723 -0.61 19.50 -25.26
C GLN A 723 -0.54 20.74 -26.17
N ALA A 724 0.26 21.72 -25.76
CA ALA A 724 0.41 23.00 -26.47
C ALA A 724 0.99 22.87 -27.88
N GLU A 725 1.75 21.82 -28.17
CA GLU A 725 2.30 21.51 -29.50
C GLU A 725 1.22 20.96 -30.43
N GLU A 726 0.41 20.02 -29.94
CA GLU A 726 -0.69 19.41 -30.71
C GLU A 726 -1.75 20.42 -31.12
N VAL A 727 -2.06 21.41 -30.25
CA VAL A 727 -2.92 22.55 -30.59
C VAL A 727 -2.39 23.27 -31.83
N SER A 728 -1.10 23.62 -31.81
CA SER A 728 -0.48 24.41 -32.87
C SER A 728 -0.40 23.62 -34.18
N LEU A 729 -0.02 22.35 -34.10
CA LEU A 729 -0.01 21.45 -35.25
C LEU A 729 -1.40 21.29 -35.86
N PHE A 730 -2.44 21.14 -35.03
CA PHE A 730 -3.82 21.03 -35.50
C PHE A 730 -4.29 22.28 -36.23
N ILE A 731 -4.02 23.47 -35.68
CA ILE A 731 -4.35 24.74 -36.33
C ILE A 731 -3.64 24.81 -37.69
N LYS A 732 -2.33 24.53 -37.75
CA LYS A 732 -1.59 24.52 -39.03
C LYS A 732 -2.18 23.53 -40.03
N ARG A 733 -2.53 22.30 -39.60
CA ARG A 733 -3.21 21.29 -40.44
C ARG A 733 -4.49 21.83 -41.05
N CYS A 734 -5.30 22.54 -40.25
CA CYS A 734 -6.58 23.11 -40.67
C CYS A 734 -6.41 24.25 -41.66
N PHE A 735 -5.61 25.27 -41.32
CA PHE A 735 -5.48 26.49 -42.14
C PHE A 735 -4.66 26.28 -43.41
N LEU A 736 -3.73 25.32 -43.43
CA LEU A 736 -2.96 24.97 -44.64
C LEU A 736 -3.65 23.91 -45.51
N ALA A 737 -4.81 23.36 -45.10
CA ALA A 737 -5.48 22.25 -45.77
C ALA A 737 -5.85 22.57 -47.23
N SER A 738 -6.51 23.72 -47.47
CA SER A 738 -6.99 24.10 -48.80
C SER A 738 -5.86 24.18 -49.82
N LYS A 739 -4.72 24.78 -49.44
CA LYS A 739 -3.53 24.92 -50.28
C LYS A 739 -2.87 23.59 -50.63
N ASN A 740 -3.15 22.53 -49.88
CA ASN A 740 -2.53 21.21 -50.02
C ASN A 740 -3.51 20.13 -50.52
N GLY A 741 -4.56 20.53 -51.25
CA GLY A 741 -5.48 19.60 -51.91
C GLY A 741 -6.57 19.03 -51.01
N PHE A 742 -6.79 19.63 -49.83
CA PHE A 742 -7.81 19.25 -48.86
C PHE A 742 -8.89 20.32 -48.68
N GLN A 743 -9.30 20.93 -49.79
CA GLN A 743 -10.47 21.80 -49.86
C GLN A 743 -11.71 21.07 -49.31
N ASP A 744 -12.58 21.80 -48.61
CA ASP A 744 -13.84 21.28 -48.05
C ASP A 744 -13.69 20.16 -47.00
N ARG A 745 -12.56 20.10 -46.28
CA ARG A 745 -12.40 19.17 -45.13
C ARG A 745 -12.66 19.84 -43.80
N LEU A 746 -13.54 19.25 -42.99
CA LEU A 746 -13.85 19.72 -41.64
C LEU A 746 -12.78 19.26 -40.63
N PHE A 747 -12.16 20.23 -39.98
CA PHE A 747 -11.31 20.02 -38.81
C PHE A 747 -12.13 20.28 -37.55
N CYS A 748 -12.08 19.37 -36.59
CA CYS A 748 -12.86 19.49 -35.35
C CYS A 748 -11.99 19.39 -34.10
N ILE A 749 -12.11 20.37 -33.18
CA ILE A 749 -11.62 20.26 -31.80
C ILE A 749 -12.84 20.10 -30.89
N ALA A 750 -12.91 18.99 -30.16
CA ALA A 750 -13.98 18.71 -29.20
C ALA A 750 -13.45 18.65 -27.77
N GLY A 751 -14.31 18.91 -26.79
CA GLY A 751 -13.94 18.86 -25.37
C GLY A 751 -13.11 20.08 -24.93
N LEU A 752 -13.35 21.24 -25.53
CA LEU A 752 -12.62 22.48 -25.21
C LEU A 752 -12.76 22.89 -23.74
N GLU A 753 -13.82 22.47 -23.07
CA GLU A 753 -14.06 22.64 -21.63
C GLU A 753 -13.01 21.94 -20.74
N PHE A 754 -12.32 20.92 -21.26
CA PHE A 754 -11.28 20.19 -20.53
C PHE A 754 -9.89 20.80 -20.69
N LEU A 755 -9.72 21.80 -21.57
CA LEU A 755 -8.45 22.52 -21.73
C LEU A 755 -8.23 23.51 -20.58
N GLU A 756 -7.01 23.56 -20.05
CA GLU A 756 -6.61 24.60 -19.11
C GLU A 756 -6.65 25.99 -19.75
N PHE A 757 -6.87 27.02 -18.93
CA PHE A 757 -7.03 28.40 -19.40
C PHE A 757 -5.87 28.90 -20.26
N GLU A 758 -4.62 28.55 -19.91
CA GLU A 758 -3.44 28.95 -20.68
C GLU A 758 -3.44 28.37 -22.09
N LEU A 759 -3.84 27.11 -22.25
CA LEU A 759 -3.98 26.46 -23.56
C LEU A 759 -5.15 27.03 -24.35
N GLN A 760 -6.28 27.34 -23.70
CA GLN A 760 -7.39 28.03 -24.35
C GLN A 760 -6.97 29.42 -24.86
N TYR A 761 -6.19 30.17 -24.08
CA TYR A 761 -5.67 31.48 -24.48
C TYR A 761 -4.71 31.38 -25.67
N LYS A 762 -3.79 30.40 -25.64
CA LYS A 762 -2.88 30.11 -26.76
C LYS A 762 -3.64 29.74 -28.03
N LEU A 763 -4.62 28.84 -27.94
CA LEU A 763 -5.51 28.45 -29.04
C LEU A 763 -6.16 29.67 -29.69
N VAL A 764 -6.78 30.55 -28.88
CA VAL A 764 -7.45 31.76 -29.38
C VAL A 764 -6.49 32.67 -30.14
N ASN A 765 -5.28 32.90 -29.61
CA ASN A 765 -4.29 33.77 -30.24
C ASN A 765 -3.80 33.19 -31.57
N GLU A 766 -3.47 31.91 -31.61
CA GLU A 766 -3.02 31.25 -32.85
C GLU A 766 -4.12 31.21 -33.92
N LEU A 767 -5.37 30.91 -33.53
CA LEU A 767 -6.50 30.96 -34.46
C LEU A 767 -6.64 32.36 -35.08
N ARG A 768 -6.56 33.42 -34.26
CA ARG A 768 -6.65 34.79 -34.76
C ARG A 768 -5.49 35.17 -35.68
N SER A 769 -4.27 34.76 -35.36
CA SER A 769 -3.12 35.03 -36.23
C SER A 769 -3.25 34.35 -37.60
N PHE A 770 -3.77 33.13 -37.65
CA PHE A 770 -3.99 32.43 -38.93
C PHE A 770 -5.21 32.98 -39.70
N GLN A 771 -6.22 33.49 -39.01
CA GLN A 771 -7.36 34.18 -39.66
C GLN A 771 -6.96 35.47 -40.38
N GLU A 772 -5.83 36.10 -40.01
CA GLU A 772 -5.30 37.28 -40.71
C GLU A 772 -4.71 36.93 -42.08
N THR A 773 -4.18 35.71 -42.25
CA THR A 773 -3.44 35.29 -43.44
C THR A 773 -4.20 34.31 -44.34
N GLU A 774 -5.09 33.51 -43.77
CA GLU A 774 -5.82 32.44 -44.44
C GLU A 774 -7.34 32.57 -44.24
N THR A 775 -8.10 32.48 -45.33
CA THR A 775 -9.57 32.65 -45.31
C THR A 775 -10.35 31.41 -45.70
N ASP A 776 -9.67 30.41 -46.26
CA ASP A 776 -10.27 29.19 -46.80
C ASP A 776 -9.96 27.99 -45.89
N TYR A 777 -10.76 27.85 -44.82
CA TYR A 777 -10.65 26.79 -43.83
C TYR A 777 -12.03 26.38 -43.30
N TYR A 778 -12.17 25.11 -42.90
CA TYR A 778 -13.40 24.59 -42.28
C TYR A 778 -13.07 24.05 -40.89
N LEU A 779 -13.37 24.84 -39.86
CA LEU A 779 -13.08 24.52 -38.45
C LEU A 779 -14.36 24.49 -37.61
N ALA A 780 -14.55 23.41 -36.85
CA ALA A 780 -15.56 23.30 -35.80
C ALA A 780 -14.89 23.22 -34.42
N LEU A 781 -15.34 24.07 -33.51
CA LEU A 781 -14.95 24.09 -32.10
C LEU A 781 -16.16 23.65 -31.27
N ILE A 782 -16.07 22.48 -30.64
CA ILE A 782 -17.17 21.88 -29.87
C ILE A 782 -16.86 21.98 -28.38
N CYS A 783 -17.75 22.64 -27.65
CA CYS A 783 -17.68 22.79 -26.21
C CYS A 783 -19.00 22.32 -25.56
N CYS A 784 -18.93 21.47 -24.54
CA CYS A 784 -20.09 21.07 -23.76
C CYS A 784 -20.23 21.98 -22.53
N GLN A 785 -21.32 22.73 -22.46
CA GLN A 785 -21.57 23.63 -21.34
C GLN A 785 -22.19 22.86 -20.16
N GLU A 786 -21.40 22.59 -19.12
CA GLU A 786 -21.88 22.10 -17.84
C GLU A 786 -21.95 23.28 -16.82
N ASN A 787 -23.11 23.50 -16.19
CA ASN A 787 -23.26 24.33 -14.99
C ASN A 787 -22.85 25.82 -15.04
N ARG A 788 -23.27 26.61 -16.05
CA ARG A 788 -23.13 28.09 -16.04
C ARG A 788 -21.70 28.60 -15.84
N ILE A 789 -20.68 27.81 -16.17
CA ILE A 789 -19.29 28.26 -16.16
C ILE A 789 -19.06 29.09 -17.44
N HIS A 790 -18.39 30.24 -17.29
CA HIS A 790 -17.96 31.07 -18.42
C HIS A 790 -16.74 30.41 -19.07
N HIS A 791 -16.84 30.06 -20.35
CA HIS A 791 -15.73 29.50 -21.13
C HIS A 791 -15.09 30.61 -21.97
N HIS A 792 -13.81 30.89 -21.76
CA HIS A 792 -13.07 31.95 -22.45
C HIS A 792 -13.20 31.86 -23.97
N ILE A 793 -13.17 30.65 -24.54
CA ILE A 793 -13.31 30.43 -25.99
C ILE A 793 -14.68 30.87 -26.51
N LEU A 794 -15.76 30.60 -25.78
CA LEU A 794 -17.12 30.98 -26.20
C LEU A 794 -17.31 32.49 -26.19
N ASP A 795 -16.67 33.20 -25.26
CA ASP A 795 -16.71 34.66 -25.20
C ASP A 795 -15.91 35.27 -26.37
N GLN A 796 -14.71 34.75 -26.62
CA GLN A 796 -13.81 35.25 -27.67
C GLN A 796 -14.32 35.05 -29.10
N PHE A 797 -15.17 34.02 -29.33
CA PHE A 797 -15.77 33.71 -30.63
C PHE A 797 -17.30 33.79 -30.61
N SER A 798 -17.88 34.59 -29.72
CA SER A 798 -19.33 34.69 -29.48
C SER A 798 -20.17 34.91 -30.75
N GLU A 799 -19.64 35.63 -31.74
CA GLU A 799 -20.28 35.89 -33.04
C GLU A 799 -20.47 34.61 -33.89
N TYR A 800 -19.61 33.61 -33.70
CA TYR A 800 -19.60 32.35 -34.44
C TYR A 800 -20.27 31.20 -33.66
N VAL A 801 -20.69 31.43 -32.41
CA VAL A 801 -21.29 30.39 -31.57
C VAL A 801 -22.66 29.97 -32.12
N ARG A 802 -22.86 28.65 -32.20
CA ARG A 802 -24.12 28.01 -32.58
C ARG A 802 -24.50 26.97 -31.53
N PHE A 803 -25.62 27.19 -30.85
CA PHE A 803 -26.15 26.22 -29.88
C PHE A 803 -26.81 25.05 -30.60
N THR A 804 -26.47 23.83 -30.20
CA THR A 804 -27.06 22.59 -30.72
C THR A 804 -27.38 21.63 -29.58
N ASN A 805 -28.44 20.85 -29.74
CA ASN A 805 -28.86 19.82 -28.77
C ASN A 805 -28.15 18.48 -28.99
N GLY A 806 -27.14 18.44 -29.87
CA GLY A 806 -26.43 17.23 -30.26
C GLY A 806 -27.26 16.28 -31.12
N LEU A 807 -26.75 15.06 -31.30
CA LEU A 807 -27.36 14.04 -32.15
C LEU A 807 -28.34 13.17 -31.35
N GLY A 808 -29.53 12.92 -31.91
CA GLY A 808 -30.53 12.08 -31.28
C GLY A 808 -30.10 10.60 -31.21
N LYS A 809 -30.66 9.85 -30.25
CA LYS A 809 -30.31 8.43 -30.00
C LYS A 809 -30.42 7.54 -31.25
N ASN A 810 -31.44 7.74 -32.08
CA ASN A 810 -31.64 6.95 -33.30
C ASN A 810 -30.58 7.27 -34.36
N THR A 811 -30.23 8.55 -34.52
CA THR A 811 -29.15 8.98 -35.41
C THR A 811 -27.82 8.39 -34.96
N MET A 812 -27.52 8.45 -33.65
CA MET A 812 -26.33 7.84 -33.05
C MET A 812 -26.24 6.34 -33.33
N LYS A 813 -27.34 5.59 -33.13
CA LYS A 813 -27.39 4.15 -33.45
C LYS A 813 -27.12 3.85 -34.92
N ASN A 814 -27.70 4.63 -35.82
CA ASN A 814 -27.49 4.42 -37.26
C ASN A 814 -26.04 4.70 -37.66
N MET A 815 -25.44 5.79 -37.14
CA MET A 815 -24.03 6.10 -37.41
C MET A 815 -23.10 5.02 -36.88
N TYR A 816 -23.27 4.55 -35.65
CA TYR A 816 -22.40 3.51 -35.11
C TYR A 816 -22.60 2.14 -35.78
N ARG A 817 -23.79 1.85 -36.31
CA ARG A 817 -24.02 0.66 -37.14
C ARG A 817 -23.24 0.72 -38.46
N GLU A 818 -23.10 1.90 -39.06
CA GLU A 818 -22.32 2.11 -40.28
C GLU A 818 -20.80 2.16 -40.02
N LEU A 819 -20.39 2.85 -38.94
CA LEU A 819 -18.98 3.00 -38.57
C LEU A 819 -18.39 1.69 -38.07
N CYS A 820 -19.14 0.97 -37.24
CA CYS A 820 -18.66 -0.17 -36.48
C CYS A 820 -19.53 -1.43 -36.72
N PRO A 821 -19.67 -1.91 -37.97
CA PRO A 821 -20.56 -3.02 -38.30
C PRO A 821 -20.13 -4.35 -37.68
N TYR A 822 -18.86 -4.49 -37.31
CA TYR A 822 -18.27 -5.70 -36.72
C TYR A 822 -17.96 -5.54 -35.22
N VAL A 823 -18.58 -4.56 -34.55
CA VAL A 823 -18.43 -4.32 -33.11
C VAL A 823 -19.74 -4.66 -32.42
N ASP A 824 -19.71 -5.71 -31.60
CA ASP A 824 -20.87 -6.12 -30.80
C ASP A 824 -20.65 -5.78 -29.33
N CYS A 825 -21.70 -5.24 -28.68
CA CYS A 825 -21.76 -5.08 -27.24
C CYS A 825 -22.55 -6.25 -26.63
N ILE A 826 -21.89 -7.02 -25.77
CA ILE A 826 -22.48 -8.18 -25.09
C ILE A 826 -22.87 -7.78 -23.67
N THR A 827 -24.13 -7.99 -23.36
CA THR A 827 -24.72 -7.72 -22.05
C THR A 827 -25.56 -8.92 -21.61
N SER A 828 -25.84 -9.06 -20.33
CA SER A 828 -26.70 -10.13 -19.82
C SER A 828 -27.48 -9.68 -18.59
N GLU A 829 -28.63 -10.28 -18.35
CA GLU A 829 -29.50 -9.92 -17.21
C GLU A 829 -28.81 -10.20 -15.86
N LEU A 830 -28.10 -11.32 -15.77
CA LEU A 830 -27.35 -11.74 -14.57
C LEU A 830 -25.89 -12.03 -14.92
N SER A 831 -25.02 -11.94 -13.90
CA SER A 831 -23.65 -12.43 -14.00
C SER A 831 -23.62 -13.95 -14.19
N GLY A 832 -22.61 -14.46 -14.88
CA GLY A 832 -22.45 -15.90 -15.12
C GLY A 832 -23.32 -16.50 -16.24
N GLN A 833 -24.08 -15.71 -17.01
CA GLN A 833 -24.88 -16.19 -18.14
C GLN A 833 -24.07 -16.50 -19.43
N GLY A 834 -22.76 -16.73 -19.31
CA GLY A 834 -21.94 -17.19 -20.44
C GLY A 834 -21.54 -16.14 -21.48
N LYS A 835 -21.54 -14.83 -21.16
CA LYS A 835 -21.12 -13.75 -22.08
C LYS A 835 -19.76 -14.01 -22.74
N THR A 836 -18.74 -14.31 -21.94
CA THR A 836 -17.40 -14.60 -22.43
C THR A 836 -17.35 -15.86 -23.31
N GLU A 837 -18.13 -16.89 -22.98
CA GLU A 837 -18.15 -18.12 -23.77
C GLU A 837 -18.92 -17.95 -25.08
N TYR A 838 -19.99 -17.16 -25.07
CA TYR A 838 -20.67 -16.71 -26.29
C TYR A 838 -19.69 -16.00 -27.23
N ILE A 839 -18.87 -15.09 -26.70
CA ILE A 839 -17.85 -14.38 -27.49
C ILE A 839 -16.86 -15.37 -28.10
N LYS A 840 -16.32 -16.32 -27.32
CA LYS A 840 -15.40 -17.33 -27.86
C LYS A 840 -16.04 -18.17 -28.97
N ASN A 841 -17.29 -18.60 -28.79
CA ASN A 841 -18.00 -19.41 -29.78
C ASN A 841 -18.21 -18.63 -31.08
N ILE A 842 -18.71 -17.40 -31.00
CA ILE A 842 -18.91 -16.54 -32.19
C ILE A 842 -17.57 -16.20 -32.85
N SER A 843 -16.51 -15.94 -32.07
CA SER A 843 -15.17 -15.74 -32.63
C SER A 843 -14.74 -16.95 -33.46
N VAL A 844 -14.92 -18.17 -32.96
CA VAL A 844 -14.55 -19.40 -33.69
C VAL A 844 -15.44 -19.60 -34.93
N GLU A 845 -16.74 -19.33 -34.84
CA GLU A 845 -17.65 -19.37 -35.99
C GLU A 845 -17.24 -18.37 -37.10
N ASP A 846 -16.73 -17.20 -36.70
CA ASP A 846 -16.23 -16.16 -37.60
C ASP A 846 -14.76 -16.42 -38.06
N ASP A 847 -14.18 -17.60 -37.79
CA ASP A 847 -12.78 -17.98 -38.06
C ASP A 847 -11.71 -17.12 -37.32
N PHE A 848 -12.04 -16.62 -36.13
CA PHE A 848 -11.15 -15.86 -35.24
C PHE A 848 -10.87 -16.54 -33.90
N VAL A 849 -9.76 -16.15 -33.26
CA VAL A 849 -9.45 -16.46 -31.86
C VAL A 849 -9.72 -15.24 -30.98
N ALA A 850 -10.53 -15.38 -29.94
CA ALA A 850 -10.83 -14.29 -29.01
C ALA A 850 -9.64 -14.00 -28.07
N GLN A 851 -9.05 -12.81 -28.17
CA GLN A 851 -8.05 -12.34 -27.22
C GLN A 851 -8.69 -11.30 -26.30
N SER A 852 -8.67 -11.60 -24.99
CA SER A 852 -9.42 -10.85 -23.97
C SER A 852 -8.54 -9.86 -23.22
N LEU A 853 -9.02 -8.62 -23.08
CA LEU A 853 -8.43 -7.58 -22.26
C LEU A 853 -9.41 -7.19 -21.15
N LEU A 854 -8.95 -7.24 -19.90
CA LEU A 854 -9.74 -6.84 -18.74
C LEU A 854 -9.63 -5.34 -18.48
N ILE A 855 -10.78 -4.67 -18.38
CA ILE A 855 -10.91 -3.26 -18.00
C ILE A 855 -11.65 -3.21 -16.66
N GLY A 856 -10.98 -2.70 -15.63
CA GLY A 856 -11.51 -2.54 -14.28
C GLY A 856 -11.15 -1.18 -13.68
N ASP A 857 -11.26 -1.08 -12.36
CA ASP A 857 -11.07 0.18 -11.64
C ASP A 857 -9.62 0.69 -11.64
N ASN A 858 -9.48 2.02 -11.61
CA ASN A 858 -8.21 2.77 -11.59
C ASN A 858 -7.36 2.73 -12.87
N ILE A 859 -7.95 2.40 -14.02
CA ILE A 859 -7.22 2.40 -15.28
C ILE A 859 -7.21 3.81 -15.90
N HIS A 860 -6.02 4.33 -16.18
CA HIS A 860 -5.80 5.58 -16.92
C HIS A 860 -5.81 5.36 -18.44
N PHE A 861 -6.10 6.42 -19.21
CA PHE A 861 -6.14 6.38 -20.67
C PHE A 861 -4.84 5.79 -21.26
N ASP A 862 -3.70 6.32 -20.81
CA ASP A 862 -2.36 5.93 -21.25
C ASP A 862 -2.08 4.43 -21.03
N GLU A 863 -2.52 3.90 -19.88
CA GLU A 863 -2.34 2.50 -19.54
C GLU A 863 -3.17 1.57 -20.43
N LEU A 864 -4.36 2.00 -20.89
CA LEU A 864 -5.17 1.22 -21.84
C LEU A 864 -4.46 1.08 -23.18
N VAL A 865 -3.89 2.19 -23.69
CA VAL A 865 -3.18 2.19 -24.97
C VAL A 865 -1.95 1.28 -24.90
N VAL A 866 -1.16 1.37 -23.81
CA VAL A 866 0.01 0.51 -23.58
C VAL A 866 -0.40 -0.96 -23.50
N LYS A 867 -1.41 -1.31 -22.69
CA LYS A 867 -1.89 -2.70 -22.55
C LYS A 867 -2.36 -3.29 -23.88
N LEU A 868 -3.07 -2.50 -24.68
CA LEU A 868 -3.52 -2.95 -25.99
C LEU A 868 -2.36 -3.17 -26.97
N LYS A 869 -1.34 -2.32 -26.93
CA LYS A 869 -0.12 -2.50 -27.73
C LYS A 869 0.63 -3.77 -27.32
N GLU A 870 0.76 -4.03 -26.03
CA GLU A 870 1.45 -5.21 -25.48
C GLU A 870 0.78 -6.54 -25.86
N CYS A 871 -0.52 -6.52 -26.15
CA CYS A 871 -1.27 -7.72 -26.56
C CYS A 871 -0.81 -8.30 -27.92
N LYS A 872 -0.07 -7.54 -28.75
CA LYS A 872 0.45 -7.98 -30.07
C LYS A 872 -0.60 -8.68 -30.96
N PHE A 873 -1.78 -8.10 -31.04
CA PHE A 873 -2.92 -8.62 -31.81
C PHE A 873 -2.56 -8.94 -33.27
N ASN A 874 -2.87 -10.16 -33.71
CA ASN A 874 -2.87 -10.52 -35.12
C ASN A 874 -4.23 -10.23 -35.75
N TYR A 875 -4.34 -9.03 -36.33
CA TYR A 875 -5.53 -8.48 -36.98
C TYR A 875 -6.22 -9.38 -38.03
N ASN A 876 -5.56 -10.42 -38.52
CA ASN A 876 -6.11 -11.33 -39.53
C ASN A 876 -6.80 -12.57 -38.95
N ILE A 877 -6.45 -12.98 -37.73
CA ILE A 877 -6.91 -14.25 -37.12
C ILE A 877 -7.42 -14.09 -35.69
N GLU A 878 -7.24 -12.92 -35.07
CA GLU A 878 -7.70 -12.66 -33.71
C GLU A 878 -8.82 -11.60 -33.69
N SER A 879 -9.85 -11.88 -32.89
CA SER A 879 -10.90 -10.93 -32.53
C SER A 879 -10.60 -10.35 -31.15
N MET A 880 -10.84 -9.06 -30.97
CA MET A 880 -10.58 -8.37 -29.71
C MET A 880 -11.78 -8.44 -28.79
N HIS A 881 -11.58 -8.90 -27.56
CA HIS A 881 -12.59 -8.92 -26.52
C HIS A 881 -12.21 -7.94 -25.40
N LEU A 882 -12.93 -6.82 -25.30
CA LEU A 882 -12.81 -5.85 -24.21
C LEU A 882 -13.82 -6.20 -23.11
N ASN A 883 -13.33 -6.68 -21.97
CA ASN A 883 -14.16 -7.06 -20.82
C ASN A 883 -14.19 -5.94 -19.78
N ILE A 884 -15.28 -5.17 -19.74
CA ILE A 884 -15.50 -4.05 -18.83
C ILE A 884 -16.19 -4.56 -17.57
N VAL A 885 -15.42 -4.75 -16.50
CA VAL A 885 -15.90 -5.23 -15.19
C VAL A 885 -16.40 -4.08 -14.33
N SER A 886 -15.65 -2.99 -14.31
CA SER A 886 -15.98 -1.79 -13.53
C SER A 886 -15.34 -0.54 -14.17
N ALA A 887 -15.87 0.64 -13.85
CA ALA A 887 -15.40 1.90 -14.41
C ALA A 887 -15.62 3.06 -13.40
N ASN A 888 -14.65 3.28 -12.51
CA ASN A 888 -14.65 4.42 -11.58
C ASN A 888 -14.69 5.79 -12.28
N ASN A 889 -14.05 5.92 -13.45
CA ASN A 889 -14.10 7.13 -14.28
C ASN A 889 -14.66 6.81 -15.68
N PRO A 890 -16.00 6.76 -15.84
CA PRO A 890 -16.61 6.38 -17.11
C PRO A 890 -16.39 7.40 -18.22
N TYR A 891 -16.05 8.66 -17.89
CA TYR A 891 -15.73 9.69 -18.88
C TYR A 891 -14.46 9.35 -19.67
N ILE A 892 -13.38 8.98 -18.97
CA ILE A 892 -12.11 8.57 -19.60
C ILE A 892 -12.33 7.34 -20.48
N LEU A 893 -13.05 6.34 -19.98
CA LEU A 893 -13.35 5.13 -20.75
C LEU A 893 -14.22 5.43 -21.97
N ASN A 894 -15.18 6.36 -21.86
CA ASN A 894 -15.99 6.78 -23.00
C ASN A 894 -15.17 7.56 -24.04
N ALA A 895 -14.22 8.40 -23.62
CA ALA A 895 -13.29 9.09 -24.51
C ALA A 895 -12.38 8.09 -25.24
N PHE A 896 -11.82 7.12 -24.51
CA PHE A 896 -11.05 6.02 -25.07
C PHE A 896 -11.84 5.23 -26.12
N LEU A 897 -13.07 4.80 -25.80
CA LEU A 897 -13.92 4.07 -26.74
C LEU A 897 -14.34 4.96 -27.91
N PHE A 898 -14.53 6.26 -27.71
CA PHE A 898 -14.80 7.20 -28.79
C PHE A 898 -13.64 7.25 -29.78
N GLU A 899 -12.40 7.47 -29.33
CA GLU A 899 -11.23 7.43 -30.19
C GLU A 899 -11.10 6.07 -30.90
N PHE A 900 -11.12 5.00 -30.12
CA PHE A 900 -10.89 3.65 -30.63
C PHE A 900 -11.92 3.20 -31.65
N LEU A 901 -13.21 3.39 -31.36
CA LEU A 901 -14.30 2.91 -32.22
C LEU A 901 -14.63 3.90 -33.33
N THR A 902 -14.66 5.19 -33.03
CA THR A 902 -15.12 6.22 -33.98
C THR A 902 -13.98 6.58 -34.94
N LEU A 903 -12.80 6.87 -34.40
CA LEU A 903 -11.62 7.25 -35.21
C LEU A 903 -10.90 6.02 -35.77
N GLY A 904 -11.07 4.88 -35.09
CA GLY A 904 -10.47 3.61 -35.51
C GLY A 904 -9.02 3.45 -35.06
N THR A 905 -8.54 4.34 -34.18
CA THR A 905 -7.19 4.38 -33.62
C THR A 905 -7.20 5.03 -32.25
N VAL A 906 -6.30 4.60 -31.37
CA VAL A 906 -5.96 5.28 -30.12
C VAL A 906 -4.45 5.47 -30.03
N THR A 907 -4.04 6.61 -29.49
CA THR A 907 -2.63 7.02 -29.49
C THR A 907 -2.22 7.58 -28.14
N ASN A 908 -1.02 7.22 -27.68
CA ASN A 908 -0.38 7.83 -26.52
C ASN A 908 1.11 8.01 -26.81
N LYS A 909 1.56 9.24 -27.05
CA LYS A 909 2.94 9.58 -27.45
C LYS A 909 3.39 8.71 -28.66
N LEU A 910 4.18 7.66 -28.42
CA LEU A 910 4.70 6.73 -29.43
C LEU A 910 3.93 5.41 -29.55
N ASP A 911 2.92 5.19 -28.71
CA ASP A 911 2.12 3.97 -28.69
C ASP A 911 0.85 4.15 -29.50
N PHE A 912 0.63 3.24 -30.46
CA PHE A 912 -0.47 3.29 -31.42
C PHE A 912 -1.19 1.95 -31.47
N VAL A 913 -2.51 1.97 -31.43
CA VAL A 913 -3.34 0.78 -31.60
C VAL A 913 -4.44 1.07 -32.61
N PHE A 914 -4.58 0.21 -33.62
CA PHE A 914 -5.61 0.31 -34.63
C PHE A 914 -6.81 -0.56 -34.25
N LEU A 915 -8.01 -0.14 -34.65
CA LEU A 915 -9.22 -0.94 -34.46
C LEU A 915 -9.14 -2.22 -35.31
N PRO A 916 -9.25 -3.43 -34.70
CA PRO A 916 -9.20 -4.67 -35.44
C PRO A 916 -10.50 -4.96 -36.19
N ARG A 917 -10.46 -6.00 -37.03
CA ARG A 917 -11.58 -6.36 -37.90
C ARG A 917 -12.84 -6.78 -37.13
N ARG A 918 -12.68 -7.44 -35.98
CA ARG A 918 -13.78 -7.93 -35.12
C ARG A 918 -13.52 -7.53 -33.67
N VAL A 919 -14.49 -6.87 -33.04
CA VAL A 919 -14.40 -6.42 -31.64
C VAL A 919 -15.67 -6.81 -30.89
N PHE A 920 -15.49 -7.31 -29.68
CA PHE A 920 -16.54 -7.61 -28.72
C PHE A 920 -16.32 -6.78 -27.47
N ILE A 921 -17.36 -6.05 -27.04
CA ILE A 921 -17.35 -5.27 -25.80
C ILE A 921 -18.29 -5.97 -24.82
N GLU A 922 -17.72 -6.73 -23.90
CA GLU A 922 -18.46 -7.34 -22.80
C GLU A 922 -18.60 -6.30 -21.68
N VAL A 923 -19.83 -6.03 -21.25
CA VAL A 923 -20.10 -5.18 -20.09
C VAL A 923 -20.65 -6.05 -18.97
N ALA A 924 -20.02 -5.97 -17.79
CA ALA A 924 -20.46 -6.68 -16.61
C ALA A 924 -21.90 -6.33 -16.24
N SER A 925 -22.64 -7.34 -15.80
CA SER A 925 -24.02 -7.20 -15.38
C SER A 925 -24.07 -6.47 -14.04
N SER A 926 -24.56 -5.24 -14.05
CA SER A 926 -24.74 -4.40 -12.85
C SER A 926 -26.21 -4.14 -12.59
N ASN A 927 -26.60 -3.91 -11.33
CA ASN A 927 -27.95 -3.49 -10.93
C ASN A 927 -28.43 -2.32 -11.82
N ASN A 928 -29.65 -2.44 -12.40
CA ASN A 928 -30.24 -1.46 -13.33
C ASN A 928 -29.37 -1.06 -14.53
N GLU A 929 -28.50 -1.97 -15.00
CA GLU A 929 -27.56 -1.66 -16.07
C GLU A 929 -26.72 -0.41 -15.76
N ARG A 930 -26.45 -0.06 -14.48
CA ARG A 930 -25.68 1.14 -14.07
C ARG A 930 -24.38 1.32 -14.84
N LEU A 931 -23.58 0.28 -15.02
CA LEU A 931 -22.30 0.32 -15.75
C LEU A 931 -22.50 0.53 -17.25
N LEU A 932 -23.45 -0.19 -17.86
CA LEU A 932 -23.85 0.07 -19.25
C LEU A 932 -24.39 1.50 -19.40
N ASN A 933 -25.03 2.02 -18.34
CA ASN A 933 -25.63 3.33 -18.33
C ASN A 933 -24.64 4.47 -18.17
N SER A 934 -23.52 4.22 -17.48
CA SER A 934 -22.45 5.18 -17.27
C SER A 934 -21.56 5.37 -18.49
N ILE A 935 -21.58 4.44 -19.46
CA ILE A 935 -20.76 4.50 -20.69
C ILE A 935 -21.67 4.73 -21.92
N PRO A 936 -21.92 5.99 -22.33
CA PRO A 936 -22.91 6.31 -23.36
C PRO A 936 -22.70 5.63 -24.72
N ILE A 937 -21.45 5.57 -25.22
CA ILE A 937 -21.15 5.08 -26.58
C ILE A 937 -21.62 3.63 -26.78
N VAL A 938 -21.53 2.81 -25.74
CA VAL A 938 -21.86 1.39 -25.78
C VAL A 938 -23.36 1.15 -26.05
N LYS A 939 -24.22 2.11 -25.67
CA LYS A 939 -25.68 2.03 -25.92
C LYS A 939 -26.07 2.16 -27.39
N TYR A 940 -25.16 2.67 -28.21
CA TYR A 940 -25.38 2.93 -29.62
C TYR A 940 -24.79 1.84 -30.53
N LEU A 941 -24.00 0.93 -29.97
CA LEU A 941 -23.44 -0.24 -30.67
C LEU A 941 -24.49 -1.32 -30.89
N ASN A 942 -24.16 -2.31 -31.72
CA ASN A 942 -25.01 -3.48 -31.90
C ASN A 942 -25.07 -4.28 -30.59
N LYS A 943 -26.25 -4.34 -29.94
CA LYS A 943 -26.41 -4.96 -28.62
C LYS A 943 -26.84 -6.42 -28.78
N VAL A 944 -26.00 -7.33 -28.30
CA VAL A 944 -26.35 -8.72 -28.03
C VAL A 944 -26.67 -8.83 -26.54
N HIS A 945 -27.92 -9.15 -26.22
CA HIS A 945 -28.38 -9.27 -24.84
C HIS A 945 -28.75 -10.70 -24.54
N LEU A 946 -27.95 -11.36 -23.70
CA LEU A 946 -28.20 -12.71 -23.23
C LEU A 946 -29.25 -12.68 -22.12
N LYS A 947 -30.27 -13.53 -22.28
CA LYS A 947 -31.27 -13.79 -21.26
C LYS A 947 -31.06 -15.18 -20.70
N TRP A 948 -31.42 -15.37 -19.44
CA TRP A 948 -31.37 -16.71 -18.86
C TRP A 948 -32.41 -17.60 -19.52
N ASP A 949 -31.95 -18.66 -20.15
CA ASP A 949 -32.77 -19.75 -20.66
C ASP A 949 -31.99 -21.04 -20.56
N ILE A 950 -32.59 -22.07 -19.95
CA ILE A 950 -31.96 -23.38 -19.78
C ILE A 950 -31.66 -24.05 -21.12
N THR A 951 -32.45 -23.76 -22.17
CA THR A 951 -32.21 -24.30 -23.51
C THR A 951 -31.05 -23.61 -24.22
N ASN A 952 -30.64 -22.42 -23.75
CA ASN A 952 -29.55 -21.63 -24.30
C ASN A 952 -28.37 -21.57 -23.32
N PHE A 953 -28.23 -22.56 -22.44
CA PHE A 953 -27.12 -22.62 -21.48
C PHE A 953 -25.80 -22.86 -22.23
N ILE A 954 -24.97 -21.83 -22.28
CA ILE A 954 -23.66 -21.88 -22.94
C ILE A 954 -22.61 -22.29 -21.90
N VAL A 955 -21.96 -23.42 -22.15
CA VAL A 955 -20.81 -23.92 -21.39
C VAL A 955 -19.61 -24.06 -22.29
N SER A 956 -18.42 -24.09 -21.70
CA SER A 956 -17.22 -24.26 -22.49
C SER A 956 -17.21 -25.59 -23.23
N HIS A 957 -16.85 -25.58 -24.51
CA HIS A 957 -16.68 -26.79 -25.31
C HIS A 957 -15.30 -27.45 -25.11
N GLU A 958 -14.43 -26.83 -24.29
CA GLU A 958 -13.13 -27.39 -23.98
C GLU A 958 -13.30 -28.66 -23.14
N ILE A 959 -12.89 -29.80 -23.68
CA ILE A 959 -13.07 -31.14 -23.07
C ILE A 959 -12.40 -31.25 -21.69
N THR A 960 -11.40 -30.42 -21.43
CA THR A 960 -10.64 -30.29 -20.18
C THR A 960 -11.22 -29.28 -19.21
N SER A 961 -12.27 -28.53 -19.58
CA SER A 961 -12.93 -27.61 -18.66
C SER A 961 -13.66 -28.38 -17.54
N PRO A 962 -13.71 -27.86 -16.30
CA PRO A 962 -14.33 -28.57 -15.18
C PRO A 962 -15.78 -29.01 -15.45
N ILE A 963 -16.55 -28.18 -16.16
CA ILE A 963 -17.95 -28.48 -16.48
C ILE A 963 -18.09 -29.61 -17.51
N GLN A 964 -17.19 -29.69 -18.50
CA GLN A 964 -17.18 -30.78 -19.49
C GLN A 964 -16.72 -32.10 -18.87
N ILE A 965 -15.70 -32.06 -18.01
CA ILE A 965 -15.24 -33.25 -17.27
C ILE A 965 -16.40 -33.83 -16.45
N VAL A 966 -17.08 -33.00 -15.67
CA VAL A 966 -18.25 -33.43 -14.87
C VAL A 966 -19.37 -33.95 -15.77
N SER A 967 -19.68 -33.25 -16.87
CA SER A 967 -20.74 -33.65 -17.80
C SER A 967 -20.46 -35.02 -18.45
N HIS A 968 -19.22 -35.28 -18.86
CA HIS A 968 -18.82 -36.57 -19.41
C HIS A 968 -18.90 -37.71 -18.38
N TYR A 969 -18.54 -37.45 -17.12
CA TYR A 969 -18.70 -38.44 -16.06
C TYR A 969 -20.17 -38.71 -15.70
N LEU A 970 -21.02 -37.67 -15.70
CA LEU A 970 -22.46 -37.83 -15.48
C LEU A 970 -23.13 -38.59 -16.63
N ASP A 971 -22.78 -38.29 -17.88
CA ASP A 971 -23.27 -39.05 -19.04
C ASP A 971 -22.81 -40.52 -18.99
N ALA A 972 -21.55 -40.78 -18.60
CA ALA A 972 -21.07 -42.14 -18.40
C ALA A 972 -21.75 -42.86 -17.22
N TYR A 973 -22.17 -42.13 -16.18
CA TYR A 973 -22.99 -42.67 -15.09
C TYR A 973 -24.38 -43.06 -15.59
N ASP A 974 -25.07 -42.15 -16.28
CA ASP A 974 -26.42 -42.37 -16.80
C ASP A 974 -26.44 -43.53 -17.81
N ASN A 975 -25.39 -43.65 -18.63
CA ASN A 975 -25.21 -44.73 -19.59
C ASN A 975 -24.59 -46.02 -18.99
N LYS A 976 -24.34 -46.05 -17.67
CA LYS A 976 -23.76 -47.19 -16.93
C LYS A 976 -22.44 -47.70 -17.52
N GLN A 977 -21.59 -46.78 -17.96
CA GLN A 977 -20.28 -47.02 -18.56
C GLN A 977 -19.10 -46.67 -17.64
N LEU A 978 -19.34 -45.99 -16.52
CA LEU A 978 -18.30 -45.54 -15.56
C LEU A 978 -17.30 -46.63 -15.16
N ASP A 979 -17.78 -47.85 -14.86
CA ASP A 979 -16.93 -48.98 -14.47
C ASP A 979 -16.48 -49.87 -15.65
N LYS A 980 -16.84 -49.49 -16.88
CA LYS A 980 -16.68 -50.33 -18.09
C LYS A 980 -15.71 -49.75 -19.11
N LYS A 981 -15.50 -48.43 -19.11
CA LYS A 981 -14.61 -47.73 -20.04
C LYS A 981 -13.94 -46.55 -19.36
N ASP A 982 -12.63 -46.43 -19.54
CA ASP A 982 -11.90 -45.23 -19.16
C ASP A 982 -12.35 -44.06 -20.04
N ILE A 983 -12.70 -42.94 -19.40
CA ILE A 983 -13.06 -41.70 -20.09
C ILE A 983 -11.77 -40.92 -20.34
N SER A 984 -11.31 -40.87 -21.59
CA SER A 984 -10.10 -40.16 -21.98
C SER A 984 -10.39 -38.72 -22.39
N PHE A 985 -9.82 -37.77 -21.64
CA PHE A 985 -9.86 -36.34 -21.97
C PHE A 985 -8.58 -35.95 -22.72
N ILE A 986 -8.57 -36.10 -24.05
CA ILE A 986 -7.40 -35.79 -24.88
C ILE A 986 -7.60 -34.41 -25.53
N GLY A 987 -6.74 -33.44 -25.19
CA GLY A 987 -6.80 -32.06 -25.71
C GLY A 987 -5.69 -31.15 -25.17
N LYS A 988 -5.59 -29.92 -25.71
CA LYS A 988 -4.70 -28.88 -25.16
C LYS A 988 -5.12 -28.59 -23.71
N GLY A 989 -4.21 -28.79 -22.75
CA GLY A 989 -4.49 -28.63 -21.31
C GLY A 989 -4.63 -29.93 -20.52
N ALA A 990 -4.54 -31.10 -21.15
CA ALA A 990 -4.60 -32.38 -20.44
C ALA A 990 -3.35 -32.64 -19.59
N VAL A 991 -3.56 -32.95 -18.30
CA VAL A 991 -2.49 -33.24 -17.31
C VAL A 991 -1.82 -34.61 -17.55
N ARG A 992 -2.43 -35.50 -18.36
CA ARG A 992 -1.87 -36.81 -18.69
C ARG A 992 -1.53 -36.89 -20.18
N ARG A 993 -0.22 -36.90 -20.50
CA ARG A 993 0.27 -37.58 -21.70
C ARG A 993 -0.04 -39.07 -21.57
N SER A 994 -0.61 -39.67 -22.61
CA SER A 994 -0.84 -41.11 -22.68
C SER A 994 0.46 -41.88 -22.47
N MET A 995 0.48 -42.82 -21.52
CA MET A 995 1.50 -43.87 -21.41
C MET A 995 1.27 -44.95 -22.48
N ASP A 996 1.22 -44.55 -23.75
CA ASP A 996 1.17 -45.49 -24.88
C ASP A 996 2.02 -44.92 -26.02
N GLN A 997 3.32 -44.84 -25.78
CA GLN A 997 4.38 -44.79 -26.79
C GLN A 997 5.70 -45.14 -26.08
N ALA A 998 5.90 -46.45 -25.90
CA ALA A 998 7.21 -47.07 -25.77
C ALA A 998 7.56 -47.73 -27.11
#